data_AF-A0A350ERU6-F1
#
_entry.id   AF-A0A350ERU6-F1
#
_cell.length_a   1.000
_cell.length_b   1.000
_cell.length_c   1.000
_cell.angle_alpha   90.00
_cell.angle_beta   90.00
_cell.angle_gamma   90.00
#
_symmetry.space_group_name_H-M   'P 1'
#
loop_
_entity.id
_entity.type
_entity.pdbx_description
1 polymer ?
#
loop_
_entity_poly.entity_id
_entity_poly.type
_entity_poly.pdbx_seq_one_letter_code
_entity_poly.pdbx_strand_id
1 'polypeptide(L)'
;MARPLLPSQSHPSSPTTLCGLLLGVTLLTCTALTATALGTTFTYQGRLLDGGAPGNGLYDFQFTLHDGPAAGAVISSPITRDDVPVTNGLFTVELDFGPGAFDGGTRWLAMAARAGTNTGGYLAIPARQALHPLPQSQFAQFAQSAGSVPDGTITAAMVVSNTFLELGGNATGSRLVFGTTDAQPLELLVNGTPGLRLEPSTNTHNFVGGFSNNYVAPGIVGSVIVGGGGQNSFTQTENLRTNAIEAHYGFVGGGAGNQILGAGTNKNDYGVIVGGLANTTIGSFQSFIGGGIGNAITNSFQSAIVGGCANYISDASQVAFIGNGWDNIIHNGYYGMIGSGIRNLLISNRYSTIVSGENHKILEGADRSFIGGGSGNIIEGTGATISGGNANKANGKGTTIGGGSLNIANGAWATISGGNVNSASGDFAMVPGGKGNAAIGKTSFAAGNQAKADHDGAFVWADSVTNDFASTSSNQFSVRATGGVRFETDGAGATLDGRPLAVLGAAPSGSAMTLGTADNHPIELHANNYAALRLIPTDHFGAPNVILGHRNNSVSNGVVAATISGGGTTTEPNIVGGHFSTIGGGGGNVASGFNTTVGGGSGNIASGDYSTIGGGYGNTSSGASSVVPGGDGNVAAGDTSFAAGSSAKANHTGTFVWADATTGSFASTSTNQFLIRASGGVGIGTTDPQGALDIAVADGQRLQFRYENDLVPGLNVKTTGDYPGILRLRNALEIWPDDTAARAGKLDVRNAAGNITVSADGQSGNVTAVSFSPTSDRNAKENFAPVDARAVLAQVANLPISRWSFKSDPSVAHIGPMAQDFHSTFNVGIDEKHISTVDADGVALAAIQGLNQVVDEKNKEIEILKHRLHALEQIVFDLSKGRQPLEAGE
;
A
#
# COMPACT_ATOMS: atom_id res chain seq x y z
N MET A 1 5.18 -35.76 -10.86
CA MET A 1 6.34 -36.56 -10.41
C MET A 1 5.92 -38.02 -10.30
N ALA A 2 6.79 -38.93 -10.75
CA ALA A 2 6.52 -40.36 -10.92
C ALA A 2 6.73 -41.18 -9.63
N ARG A 3 5.80 -42.13 -9.41
CA ARG A 3 5.82 -43.49 -8.80
C ARG A 3 7.08 -43.99 -8.02
N PRO A 4 6.98 -44.98 -7.09
CA PRO A 4 6.11 -46.17 -7.24
C PRO A 4 5.36 -46.73 -6.01
N LEU A 5 4.34 -47.52 -6.38
CA LEU A 5 3.46 -48.42 -5.62
C LEU A 5 4.11 -49.77 -5.31
N LEU A 6 3.59 -50.49 -4.30
CA LEU A 6 3.29 -51.95 -4.20
C LEU A 6 3.05 -52.32 -2.70
N PRO A 7 2.40 -53.45 -2.32
CA PRO A 7 1.04 -53.87 -2.65
C PRO A 7 0.22 -54.36 -1.43
N SER A 8 -1.08 -54.51 -1.64
CA SER A 8 -2.11 -55.10 -0.79
C SER A 8 -1.98 -56.63 -0.60
N GLN A 9 -2.18 -57.11 0.63
CA GLN A 9 -2.45 -58.52 0.94
C GLN A 9 -3.94 -58.71 1.21
N SER A 10 -4.57 -59.50 0.35
CA SER A 10 -5.94 -60.01 0.45
C SER A 10 -5.91 -61.43 1.03
N HIS A 11 -6.69 -61.68 2.08
CA HIS A 11 -7.13 -63.03 2.42
C HIS A 11 -8.33 -63.41 1.54
N PRO A 12 -8.32 -64.60 0.92
CA PRO A 12 -9.53 -65.27 0.54
C PRO A 12 -9.72 -66.59 1.31
N SER A 13 -10.98 -66.80 1.68
CA SER A 13 -11.63 -68.03 2.06
C SER A 13 -11.52 -69.15 0.99
N SER A 14 -11.72 -70.38 1.47
CA SER A 14 -11.74 -71.68 0.77
C SER A 14 -12.66 -71.78 -0.46
N PRO A 15 -12.51 -72.86 -1.27
CA PRO A 15 -13.64 -73.82 -1.36
C PRO A 15 -13.31 -75.32 -1.62
N THR A 16 -14.15 -76.18 -1.00
CA THR A 16 -14.87 -77.42 -1.50
C THR A 16 -14.22 -78.79 -1.84
N THR A 17 -14.81 -79.84 -1.21
CA THR A 17 -15.19 -81.23 -1.65
C THR A 17 -14.18 -82.37 -1.92
N LEU A 18 -14.31 -83.53 -1.22
CA LEU A 18 -14.95 -84.81 -1.65
C LEU A 18 -14.36 -86.09 -0.96
N CYS A 19 -15.19 -87.14 -0.75
CA CYS A 19 -14.91 -88.56 -0.41
C CYS A 19 -14.37 -88.87 1.01
N GLY A 20 -14.76 -89.90 1.76
CA GLY A 20 -15.58 -91.11 1.55
C GLY A 20 -14.93 -92.31 2.28
N LEU A 21 -15.75 -93.13 2.99
CA LEU A 21 -15.56 -94.56 3.36
C LEU A 21 -15.07 -95.00 4.78
N LEU A 22 -15.98 -95.72 5.47
CA LEU A 22 -15.89 -97.07 6.12
C LEU A 22 -15.35 -97.33 7.56
N LEU A 23 -16.03 -98.34 8.18
CA LEU A 23 -15.79 -99.17 9.40
C LEU A 23 -16.16 -98.54 10.75
N GLY A 24 -16.95 -99.14 11.67
CA GLY A 24 -17.47 -100.51 11.82
C GLY A 24 -17.06 -101.11 13.18
N VAL A 25 -17.99 -101.83 13.85
CA VAL A 25 -17.78 -102.87 14.91
C VAL A 25 -17.63 -102.35 16.37
N THR A 26 -18.20 -102.88 17.46
CA THR A 26 -19.28 -103.84 17.86
C THR A 26 -19.41 -103.78 19.41
N LEU A 27 -20.61 -104.10 19.93
CA LEU A 27 -20.97 -104.78 21.21
C LEU A 27 -20.18 -104.53 22.51
N LEU A 28 -20.90 -104.33 23.62
CA LEU A 28 -21.12 -105.39 24.63
C LEU A 28 -22.18 -104.96 25.67
N THR A 29 -23.27 -105.72 25.76
CA THR A 29 -24.24 -105.70 26.87
C THR A 29 -23.81 -106.70 27.95
N CYS A 30 -23.83 -106.29 29.22
CA CYS A 30 -23.61 -107.19 30.36
C CYS A 30 -24.82 -107.11 31.31
N THR A 31 -25.49 -108.24 31.51
CA THR A 31 -26.55 -108.50 32.50
C THR A 31 -25.96 -109.27 33.68
N ALA A 32 -26.27 -108.86 34.91
CA ALA A 32 -26.14 -109.68 36.13
C ALA A 32 -27.35 -109.35 37.03
N LEU A 33 -28.32 -110.27 37.20
CA LEU A 33 -28.41 -111.36 38.19
C LEU A 33 -28.54 -110.87 39.64
N THR A 34 -29.71 -111.18 40.21
CA THR A 34 -30.20 -110.85 41.55
C THR A 34 -29.69 -111.84 42.60
N ALA A 35 -29.41 -111.34 43.82
CA ALA A 35 -29.00 -112.14 44.98
C ALA A 35 -30.22 -112.55 45.85
N THR A 36 -30.18 -113.78 46.37
CA THR A 36 -31.20 -114.42 47.21
C THR A 36 -30.92 -114.23 48.71
N ALA A 37 -31.97 -114.09 49.53
CA ALA A 37 -31.89 -113.89 50.99
C ALA A 37 -31.34 -115.12 51.75
N LEU A 38 -30.56 -114.88 52.82
CA LEU A 38 -30.08 -115.91 53.76
C LEU A 38 -31.21 -116.43 54.66
N GLY A 39 -31.18 -117.74 54.97
CA GLY A 39 -32.24 -118.52 55.63
C GLY A 39 -32.46 -118.26 57.13
N THR A 40 -33.54 -118.83 57.66
CA THR A 40 -34.13 -118.56 59.00
C THR A 40 -33.69 -119.52 60.12
N THR A 41 -32.68 -120.34 59.87
CA THR A 41 -32.17 -121.35 60.83
C THR A 41 -31.33 -120.71 61.94
N PHE A 42 -31.52 -121.16 63.19
CA PHE A 42 -30.65 -120.80 64.32
C PHE A 42 -30.37 -122.00 65.23
N THR A 43 -29.25 -121.96 65.96
CA THR A 43 -28.87 -122.99 66.93
C THR A 43 -29.44 -122.66 68.31
N TYR A 44 -30.06 -123.65 68.95
CA TYR A 44 -30.59 -123.57 70.32
C TYR A 44 -29.87 -124.56 71.24
N GLN A 45 -29.45 -124.09 72.41
CA GLN A 45 -28.83 -124.91 73.46
C GLN A 45 -29.70 -124.90 74.71
N GLY A 46 -29.98 -126.09 75.25
CA GLY A 46 -30.84 -126.28 76.42
C GLY A 46 -30.26 -127.26 77.44
N ARG A 47 -30.83 -127.27 78.64
CA ARG A 47 -30.49 -128.24 79.70
C ARG A 47 -31.73 -129.02 80.15
N LEU A 48 -31.72 -130.34 79.98
CA LEU A 48 -32.73 -131.29 80.42
C LEU A 48 -32.36 -131.88 81.81
N LEU A 49 -33.32 -131.86 82.72
CA LEU A 49 -33.27 -132.63 83.96
C LEU A 49 -34.30 -133.76 83.85
N ASP A 50 -33.87 -135.00 84.06
CA ASP A 50 -34.74 -136.19 84.09
C ASP A 50 -34.89 -136.63 85.55
N GLY A 51 -36.13 -136.64 86.06
CA GLY A 51 -36.41 -136.93 87.47
C GLY A 51 -35.75 -135.99 88.50
N GLY A 52 -35.27 -134.82 88.06
CA GLY A 52 -34.55 -133.83 88.90
C GLY A 52 -33.02 -133.94 88.86
N ALA A 53 -32.45 -134.95 88.20
CA ALA A 53 -31.02 -135.06 87.93
C ALA A 53 -30.70 -134.69 86.46
N PRO A 54 -29.49 -134.23 86.11
CA PRO A 54 -29.15 -133.95 84.71
C PRO A 54 -29.26 -135.20 83.83
N GLY A 55 -30.04 -135.12 82.76
CA GLY A 55 -30.23 -136.24 81.83
C GLY A 55 -28.92 -136.64 81.14
N ASN A 56 -28.73 -137.94 80.88
CA ASN A 56 -27.55 -138.47 80.18
C ASN A 56 -27.98 -139.59 79.23
N GLY A 57 -27.61 -139.48 77.95
CA GLY A 57 -28.01 -140.42 76.90
C GLY A 57 -28.68 -139.73 75.71
N LEU A 58 -29.26 -140.52 74.80
CA LEU A 58 -30.01 -139.99 73.65
C LEU A 58 -31.45 -139.70 74.06
N TYR A 59 -31.97 -138.54 73.64
CA TYR A 59 -33.36 -138.14 73.84
C TYR A 59 -33.94 -137.61 72.53
N ASP A 60 -35.20 -137.92 72.27
CA ASP A 60 -35.94 -137.25 71.20
C ASP A 60 -36.60 -135.99 71.77
N PHE A 61 -36.54 -134.90 71.01
CA PHE A 61 -37.15 -133.62 71.38
C PHE A 61 -38.15 -133.15 70.34
N GLN A 62 -39.24 -132.53 70.81
CA GLN A 62 -40.14 -131.72 70.01
C GLN A 62 -40.09 -130.25 70.46
N PHE A 63 -39.94 -129.35 69.49
CA PHE A 63 -39.87 -127.91 69.69
C PHE A 63 -41.01 -127.21 68.97
N THR A 64 -41.85 -126.48 69.70
CA THR A 64 -42.99 -125.76 69.14
C THR A 64 -42.85 -124.28 69.47
N LEU A 65 -43.04 -123.41 68.47
CA LEU A 65 -42.95 -121.97 68.66
C LEU A 65 -44.33 -121.38 68.99
N HIS A 66 -44.39 -120.51 69.99
CA HIS A 66 -45.61 -119.85 70.45
C HIS A 66 -45.40 -118.33 70.59
N ASP A 67 -46.50 -117.57 70.59
CA ASP A 67 -46.50 -116.12 70.83
C ASP A 67 -46.63 -115.74 72.32
N GLY A 68 -46.75 -116.72 73.23
CA GLY A 68 -46.94 -116.45 74.66
C GLY A 68 -46.43 -117.55 75.62
N PRO A 69 -46.14 -117.19 76.89
CA PRO A 69 -45.43 -118.02 77.86
C PRO A 69 -46.18 -119.25 78.39
N ALA A 70 -47.51 -119.22 78.48
CA ALA A 70 -48.30 -120.31 79.09
C ALA A 70 -49.62 -120.64 78.36
N ALA A 71 -50.24 -119.69 77.64
CA ALA A 71 -51.47 -119.88 76.87
C ALA A 71 -51.40 -119.31 75.43
N GLY A 72 -50.19 -119.13 74.89
CA GLY A 72 -49.97 -118.58 73.54
C GLY A 72 -50.31 -119.55 72.42
N ALA A 73 -50.81 -119.03 71.29
CA ALA A 73 -51.12 -119.78 70.09
C ALA A 73 -49.85 -120.42 69.51
N VAL A 74 -50.00 -121.54 68.80
CA VAL A 74 -48.90 -122.18 68.06
C VAL A 74 -48.62 -121.34 66.82
N ILE A 75 -47.41 -120.78 66.71
CA ILE A 75 -46.94 -120.04 65.54
C ILE A 75 -46.44 -121.00 64.46
N SER A 76 -45.83 -122.11 64.86
CA SER A 76 -45.36 -123.16 63.95
C SER A 76 -45.52 -124.54 64.58
N SER A 77 -45.89 -125.52 63.76
CA SER A 77 -46.00 -126.94 64.15
C SER A 77 -44.69 -127.46 64.78
N PRO A 78 -44.75 -128.49 65.65
CA PRO A 78 -43.57 -129.00 66.35
C PRO A 78 -42.49 -129.50 65.39
N ILE A 79 -41.25 -129.05 65.60
CA ILE A 79 -40.05 -129.60 64.96
C ILE A 79 -39.54 -130.74 65.83
N THR A 80 -39.47 -131.95 65.27
CA THR A 80 -38.89 -133.11 65.94
C THR A 80 -37.39 -133.20 65.65
N ARG A 81 -36.61 -133.52 66.67
CA ARG A 81 -35.20 -133.90 66.60
C ARG A 81 -35.03 -135.19 67.38
N ASP A 82 -34.89 -136.30 66.66
CA ASP A 82 -34.71 -137.63 67.24
C ASP A 82 -33.23 -137.87 67.58
N ASP A 83 -32.98 -138.75 68.56
CA ASP A 83 -31.65 -139.19 68.99
C ASP A 83 -30.66 -138.05 69.31
N VAL A 84 -31.14 -136.97 69.95
CA VAL A 84 -30.27 -135.86 70.36
C VAL A 84 -29.42 -136.29 71.56
N PRO A 85 -28.08 -136.24 71.47
CA PRO A 85 -27.23 -136.56 72.61
C PRO A 85 -27.34 -135.49 73.68
N VAL A 86 -27.78 -135.92 74.88
CA VAL A 86 -27.81 -135.13 76.10
C VAL A 86 -26.67 -135.60 76.99
N THR A 87 -25.74 -134.70 77.33
CA THR A 87 -24.61 -135.01 78.21
C THR A 87 -24.61 -134.09 79.42
N ASN A 88 -24.68 -134.66 80.62
CA ASN A 88 -24.80 -133.95 81.89
C ASN A 88 -25.93 -132.89 81.87
N GLY A 89 -27.05 -133.27 81.26
CA GLY A 89 -28.24 -132.48 81.03
C GLY A 89 -28.17 -131.54 79.82
N LEU A 90 -27.01 -131.24 79.23
CA LEU A 90 -26.93 -130.26 78.13
C LEU A 90 -27.16 -130.90 76.76
N PHE A 91 -27.87 -130.19 75.88
CA PHE A 91 -28.06 -130.55 74.48
C PHE A 91 -28.03 -129.31 73.58
N THR A 92 -27.75 -129.53 72.29
CA THR A 92 -27.74 -128.50 71.24
C THR A 92 -28.50 -129.01 70.02
N VAL A 93 -29.34 -128.18 69.42
CA VAL A 93 -30.10 -128.49 68.19
C VAL A 93 -30.14 -127.29 67.26
N GLU A 94 -30.31 -127.53 65.95
CA GLU A 94 -30.65 -126.48 64.99
C GLU A 94 -32.16 -126.49 64.71
N LEU A 95 -32.75 -125.30 64.81
CA LEU A 95 -34.18 -125.07 64.65
C LEU A 95 -34.39 -124.06 63.50
N ASP A 96 -35.35 -124.38 62.65
CA ASP A 96 -35.82 -123.47 61.61
C ASP A 96 -37.35 -123.56 61.53
N PHE A 97 -38.03 -122.51 61.96
CA PHE A 97 -39.48 -122.42 61.94
C PHE A 97 -40.02 -121.84 60.61
N GLY A 98 -39.14 -121.60 59.64
CA GLY A 98 -39.47 -121.07 58.32
C GLY A 98 -39.62 -119.54 58.25
N PRO A 99 -39.70 -118.97 57.03
CA PRO A 99 -39.88 -117.55 56.82
C PRO A 99 -41.21 -117.06 57.40
N GLY A 100 -41.16 -115.93 58.13
CA GLY A 100 -42.34 -115.31 58.77
C GLY A 100 -42.63 -115.75 60.21
N ALA A 101 -41.92 -116.76 60.74
CA ALA A 101 -42.07 -117.16 62.16
C ALA A 101 -41.59 -116.08 63.15
N PHE A 102 -40.71 -115.18 62.71
CA PHE A 102 -40.14 -114.07 63.48
C PHE A 102 -40.45 -112.72 62.79
N ASP A 103 -41.50 -112.04 63.26
CA ASP A 103 -42.03 -110.78 62.68
C ASP A 103 -41.69 -109.52 63.49
N GLY A 104 -40.81 -109.65 64.49
CA GLY A 104 -40.46 -108.57 65.42
C GLY A 104 -41.18 -108.62 66.78
N GLY A 105 -42.17 -109.51 66.98
CA GLY A 105 -42.75 -109.79 68.30
C GLY A 105 -41.98 -110.86 69.10
N THR A 106 -41.98 -110.79 70.43
CA THR A 106 -41.35 -111.78 71.33
C THR A 106 -41.91 -113.20 71.09
N ARG A 107 -41.05 -114.22 70.99
CA ARG A 107 -41.45 -115.63 70.78
C ARG A 107 -41.11 -116.51 71.97
N TRP A 108 -41.88 -117.56 72.19
CA TRP A 108 -41.72 -118.53 73.30
C TRP A 108 -41.59 -119.96 72.76
N LEU A 109 -40.50 -120.64 73.09
CA LEU A 109 -40.20 -122.00 72.67
C LEU A 109 -40.75 -123.00 73.71
N ALA A 110 -41.70 -123.84 73.30
CA ALA A 110 -42.17 -124.99 74.08
C ALA A 110 -41.37 -126.25 73.70
N MET A 111 -41.04 -127.06 74.70
CA MET A 111 -40.26 -128.29 74.51
C MET A 111 -40.95 -129.49 75.13
N ALA A 112 -40.91 -130.62 74.45
CA ALA A 112 -41.29 -131.91 75.01
C ALA A 112 -40.21 -132.94 74.69
N ALA A 113 -39.90 -133.83 75.63
CA ALA A 113 -38.81 -134.78 75.49
C ALA A 113 -39.24 -136.20 75.91
N ARG A 114 -38.54 -137.19 75.36
CA ARG A 114 -38.59 -138.59 75.80
C ARG A 114 -37.21 -139.22 75.62
N ALA A 115 -36.90 -140.27 76.37
CA ALA A 115 -35.68 -141.04 76.12
C ALA A 115 -35.70 -141.63 74.70
N GLY A 116 -34.58 -141.57 73.96
CA GLY A 116 -34.53 -141.85 72.51
C GLY A 116 -34.91 -143.29 72.14
N THR A 117 -34.80 -144.24 73.05
CA THR A 117 -35.26 -145.62 72.82
C THR A 117 -36.74 -145.84 73.10
N ASN A 118 -37.47 -144.81 73.58
CA ASN A 118 -38.87 -144.91 73.98
C ASN A 118 -39.79 -144.50 72.83
N THR A 119 -40.75 -145.36 72.47
CA THR A 119 -41.73 -145.08 71.40
C THR A 119 -43.05 -144.50 71.91
N GLY A 120 -43.20 -144.28 73.22
CA GLY A 120 -44.35 -143.61 73.84
C GLY A 120 -44.44 -142.11 73.53
N GLY A 121 -45.49 -141.45 74.03
CA GLY A 121 -45.71 -140.02 73.82
C GLY A 121 -44.63 -139.13 74.46
N TYR A 122 -44.39 -137.95 73.88
CA TYR A 122 -43.46 -136.96 74.42
C TYR A 122 -44.00 -136.33 75.71
N LEU A 123 -43.15 -136.21 76.73
CA LEU A 123 -43.52 -135.55 77.98
C LEU A 123 -43.21 -134.04 77.87
N ALA A 124 -44.23 -133.20 78.09
CA ALA A 124 -44.07 -131.75 78.02
C ALA A 124 -43.21 -131.22 79.17
N ILE A 125 -42.22 -130.38 78.84
CA ILE A 125 -41.41 -129.66 79.83
C ILE A 125 -42.20 -128.38 80.20
N PRO A 126 -42.65 -128.20 81.46
CA PRO A 126 -43.77 -127.29 81.78
C PRO A 126 -43.52 -125.77 81.61
N ALA A 127 -42.30 -125.33 81.30
CA ALA A 127 -41.97 -123.91 81.17
C ALA A 127 -41.45 -123.58 79.76
N ARG A 128 -42.18 -122.75 79.02
CA ARG A 128 -41.72 -122.23 77.72
C ARG A 128 -40.62 -121.19 77.92
N GLN A 129 -39.63 -121.15 77.04
CA GLN A 129 -38.51 -120.21 77.13
C GLN A 129 -38.66 -119.07 76.11
N ALA A 130 -38.55 -117.82 76.55
CA ALA A 130 -38.56 -116.67 75.64
C ALA A 130 -37.29 -116.61 74.77
N LEU A 131 -37.48 -116.41 73.46
CA LEU A 131 -36.42 -116.12 72.50
C LEU A 131 -36.33 -114.60 72.32
N HIS A 132 -35.20 -114.02 72.75
CA HIS A 132 -34.91 -112.59 72.60
C HIS A 132 -33.93 -112.38 71.43
N PRO A 133 -34.22 -111.47 70.48
CA PRO A 133 -33.24 -111.11 69.46
C PRO A 133 -32.07 -110.34 70.09
N LEU A 134 -30.86 -110.91 70.02
CA LEU A 134 -29.57 -110.23 70.21
C LEU A 134 -28.85 -110.11 68.85
N PRO A 135 -27.89 -109.18 68.67
CA PRO A 135 -28.02 -108.09 67.71
C PRO A 135 -26.99 -108.12 66.56
N GLN A 136 -27.44 -107.83 65.33
CA GLN A 136 -26.71 -107.14 64.23
C GLN A 136 -27.77 -106.60 63.24
N SER A 137 -27.75 -105.37 62.71
CA SER A 137 -26.89 -104.19 62.86
C SER A 137 -27.71 -102.93 62.55
N GLN A 138 -27.59 -101.91 63.39
CA GLN A 138 -28.01 -100.53 63.12
C GLN A 138 -27.08 -99.88 62.08
N PHE A 139 -27.64 -99.20 61.08
CA PHE A 139 -27.22 -97.92 60.44
C PHE A 139 -28.22 -97.72 59.27
N ALA A 140 -28.94 -96.61 59.08
CA ALA A 140 -28.75 -95.26 59.54
C ALA A 140 -30.11 -94.59 59.87
N GLN A 141 -30.21 -94.11 61.11
CA GLN A 141 -31.18 -93.10 61.55
C GLN A 141 -30.48 -91.74 61.37
N PHE A 142 -31.23 -90.68 61.04
CA PHE A 142 -30.80 -89.29 60.74
C PHE A 142 -30.67 -88.89 59.25
N ALA A 143 -31.81 -88.87 58.54
CA ALA A 143 -32.17 -87.75 57.67
C ALA A 143 -33.70 -87.70 57.52
N GLN A 144 -34.35 -86.76 58.23
CA GLN A 144 -35.77 -86.46 58.07
C GLN A 144 -35.99 -85.73 56.74
N SER A 145 -36.83 -86.32 55.89
CA SER A 145 -37.53 -85.75 54.72
C SER A 145 -37.15 -86.35 53.36
N ALA A 146 -37.53 -87.63 53.17
CA ALA A 146 -37.64 -88.27 51.86
C ALA A 146 -38.98 -89.04 51.74
N GLY A 147 -40.02 -88.62 52.46
CA GLY A 147 -41.32 -89.30 52.49
C GLY A 147 -42.19 -89.12 51.23
N SER A 148 -41.71 -88.38 50.22
CA SER A 148 -42.45 -88.08 48.98
C SER A 148 -41.71 -88.49 47.71
N VAL A 149 -40.60 -89.24 47.81
CA VAL A 149 -39.86 -89.72 46.64
C VAL A 149 -40.25 -91.18 46.37
N PRO A 150 -40.90 -91.51 45.23
CA PRO A 150 -41.19 -92.89 44.85
C PRO A 150 -39.92 -93.74 44.77
N ASP A 151 -40.06 -95.03 45.07
CA ASP A 151 -38.94 -95.97 45.12
C ASP A 151 -38.24 -96.08 43.74
N GLY A 152 -36.91 -95.99 43.71
CA GLY A 152 -36.09 -96.04 42.50
C GLY A 152 -35.72 -94.70 41.84
N THR A 153 -36.21 -93.56 42.35
CA THR A 153 -35.99 -92.24 41.70
C THR A 153 -34.55 -91.71 41.83
N ILE A 154 -33.74 -92.21 42.78
CA ILE A 154 -32.32 -91.88 42.90
C ILE A 154 -31.48 -93.16 42.77
N THR A 155 -30.77 -93.31 41.66
CA THR A 155 -29.88 -94.44 41.39
C THR A 155 -28.43 -94.08 41.73
N ALA A 156 -27.57 -95.09 41.94
CA ALA A 156 -26.13 -94.89 42.18
C ALA A 156 -25.43 -94.11 41.03
N ALA A 157 -25.97 -94.14 39.81
CA ALA A 157 -25.48 -93.33 38.70
C ALA A 157 -25.65 -91.81 38.92
N MET A 158 -26.66 -91.40 39.69
CA MET A 158 -26.96 -89.99 39.99
C MET A 158 -26.04 -89.41 41.08
N VAL A 159 -25.30 -90.26 41.81
CA VAL A 159 -24.44 -89.87 42.95
C VAL A 159 -22.94 -89.85 42.58
N VAL A 160 -22.54 -90.44 41.43
CA VAL A 160 -21.12 -90.51 41.01
C VAL A 160 -20.70 -89.36 40.08
N SER A 161 -21.61 -88.46 39.69
CA SER A 161 -21.23 -87.21 38.99
C SER A 161 -21.92 -85.99 39.60
N ASN A 162 -21.23 -85.36 40.57
CA ASN A 162 -21.52 -84.04 41.14
C ASN A 162 -22.22 -83.10 40.15
N THR A 163 -23.49 -82.78 40.42
CA THR A 163 -24.23 -81.73 39.72
C THR A 163 -23.51 -80.39 39.86
N PHE A 164 -23.00 -79.85 38.77
CA PHE A 164 -22.80 -78.40 38.62
C PHE A 164 -23.05 -78.00 37.15
N LEU A 165 -24.34 -78.12 36.78
CA LEU A 165 -25.05 -77.56 35.61
C LEU A 165 -25.10 -78.43 34.33
N GLU A 166 -26.32 -78.61 33.79
CA GLU A 166 -26.58 -78.86 32.37
C GLU A 166 -27.77 -78.04 31.79
N LEU A 167 -27.99 -76.80 32.24
CA LEU A 167 -28.13 -75.69 31.27
C LEU A 167 -26.73 -75.50 30.68
N GLY A 168 -26.21 -76.54 30.01
CA GLY A 168 -24.78 -76.80 29.83
C GLY A 168 -24.39 -77.40 28.49
N GLY A 169 -25.11 -78.43 28.04
CA GLY A 169 -24.57 -79.27 26.97
C GLY A 169 -23.29 -79.99 27.40
N ASN A 170 -23.43 -81.21 27.91
CA ASN A 170 -22.31 -82.13 28.10
C ASN A 170 -22.13 -83.03 26.86
N ALA A 171 -21.07 -82.81 26.08
CA ALA A 171 -20.63 -83.79 25.06
C ALA A 171 -19.12 -84.08 25.14
N THR A 172 -18.84 -85.24 25.78
CA THR A 172 -17.75 -86.21 25.61
C THR A 172 -16.40 -85.77 24.98
N GLY A 173 -15.44 -85.41 25.84
CA GLY A 173 -14.03 -85.20 25.49
C GLY A 173 -13.23 -84.62 26.68
N SER A 174 -11.91 -84.45 26.54
CA SER A 174 -10.98 -84.06 27.63
C SER A 174 -11.13 -82.62 28.19
N ARG A 175 -12.31 -81.98 28.09
CA ARG A 175 -12.56 -80.60 28.57
C ARG A 175 -14.02 -80.41 29.05
N LEU A 176 -14.22 -79.79 30.23
CA LEU A 176 -15.54 -79.48 30.81
C LEU A 176 -16.14 -78.21 30.16
N VAL A 177 -17.45 -78.19 29.86
CA VAL A 177 -18.16 -77.10 29.16
C VAL A 177 -19.37 -76.61 29.98
N PHE A 178 -19.61 -75.30 30.00
CA PHE A 178 -20.78 -74.62 30.59
C PHE A 178 -21.46 -73.80 29.46
N GLY A 179 -22.73 -74.06 29.11
CA GLY A 179 -23.32 -73.64 27.80
C GLY A 179 -24.80 -74.04 27.59
N THR A 180 -25.37 -74.02 26.39
CA THR A 180 -26.66 -74.71 26.09
C THR A 180 -26.51 -75.43 24.74
N THR A 181 -27.26 -76.51 24.49
CA THR A 181 -27.21 -77.27 23.21
C THR A 181 -28.47 -77.14 22.36
N ASP A 182 -29.54 -76.59 22.92
CA ASP A 182 -30.75 -76.26 22.20
C ASP A 182 -30.64 -74.85 21.60
N ALA A 183 -31.56 -74.50 20.71
CA ALA A 183 -31.63 -73.15 20.13
C ALA A 183 -32.19 -72.11 21.13
N GLN A 184 -32.04 -72.34 22.44
CA GLN A 184 -32.46 -71.43 23.50
C GLN A 184 -31.27 -70.59 24.02
N PRO A 185 -31.50 -69.33 24.41
CA PRO A 185 -30.45 -68.51 25.01
C PRO A 185 -29.93 -69.07 26.34
N LEU A 186 -28.61 -68.95 26.58
CA LEU A 186 -28.03 -69.13 27.92
C LEU A 186 -28.18 -67.83 28.72
N GLU A 187 -28.96 -67.85 29.80
CA GLU A 187 -29.20 -66.68 30.66
C GLU A 187 -28.54 -66.82 32.04
N LEU A 188 -27.76 -65.81 32.43
CA LEU A 188 -27.28 -65.62 33.81
C LEU A 188 -28.16 -64.57 34.48
N LEU A 189 -28.91 -65.01 35.49
CA LEU A 189 -29.88 -64.19 36.20
C LEU A 189 -29.24 -63.41 37.35
N VAL A 190 -29.69 -62.18 37.58
CA VAL A 190 -29.38 -61.36 38.75
C VAL A 190 -30.71 -60.86 39.33
N ASN A 191 -31.01 -61.14 40.61
CA ASN A 191 -32.31 -60.82 41.24
C ASN A 191 -33.54 -61.33 40.46
N GLY A 192 -33.42 -62.49 39.81
CA GLY A 192 -34.53 -63.13 39.07
C GLY A 192 -34.78 -62.58 37.66
N THR A 193 -33.97 -61.63 37.18
CA THR A 193 -34.03 -61.13 35.80
C THR A 193 -32.73 -61.41 35.04
N PRO A 194 -32.75 -61.58 33.71
CA PRO A 194 -31.52 -61.80 32.93
C PRO A 194 -30.58 -60.59 33.02
N GLY A 195 -29.35 -60.83 33.49
CA GLY A 195 -28.27 -59.84 33.53
C GLY A 195 -27.21 -60.04 32.44
N LEU A 196 -27.05 -61.28 31.96
CA LEU A 196 -26.27 -61.63 30.76
C LEU A 196 -27.00 -62.75 30.02
N ARG A 197 -27.12 -62.63 28.70
CA ARG A 197 -27.73 -63.60 27.80
C ARG A 197 -26.82 -63.85 26.60
N LEU A 198 -26.51 -65.10 26.31
CA LEU A 198 -25.89 -65.52 25.06
C LEU A 198 -26.97 -66.11 24.16
N GLU A 199 -27.31 -65.42 23.08
CA GLU A 199 -28.38 -65.87 22.18
C GLU A 199 -27.80 -66.69 21.02
N PRO A 200 -28.30 -67.92 20.77
CA PRO A 200 -27.85 -68.76 19.67
C PRO A 200 -28.25 -68.19 18.31
N SER A 201 -27.35 -68.37 17.34
CA SER A 201 -27.57 -68.01 15.95
C SER A 201 -26.90 -69.04 15.03
N THR A 202 -27.13 -68.93 13.71
CA THR A 202 -26.71 -69.95 12.74
C THR A 202 -25.20 -70.17 12.64
N ASN A 203 -24.35 -69.23 13.09
CA ASN A 203 -22.89 -69.35 13.08
C ASN A 203 -22.16 -68.57 14.19
N THR A 204 -22.65 -67.39 14.60
CA THR A 204 -21.97 -66.52 15.57
C THR A 204 -22.96 -66.00 16.60
N HIS A 205 -22.85 -66.50 17.83
CA HIS A 205 -23.76 -66.16 18.93
C HIS A 205 -23.79 -64.65 19.21
N ASN A 206 -24.94 -64.14 19.63
CA ASN A 206 -25.04 -62.77 20.11
C ASN A 206 -24.75 -62.72 21.62
N PHE A 207 -24.19 -61.61 22.09
CA PHE A 207 -23.93 -61.35 23.51
C PHE A 207 -24.83 -60.20 23.97
N VAL A 208 -25.65 -60.40 24.99
CA VAL A 208 -26.63 -59.39 25.46
C VAL A 208 -26.55 -59.25 26.98
N GLY A 209 -25.90 -58.19 27.47
CA GLY A 209 -25.79 -57.86 28.89
C GLY A 209 -26.66 -56.68 29.33
N GLY A 210 -26.84 -56.53 30.64
CA GLY A 210 -27.47 -55.35 31.26
C GLY A 210 -28.96 -55.50 31.55
N PHE A 211 -29.75 -54.47 31.20
CA PHE A 211 -31.19 -54.43 31.42
C PHE A 211 -31.90 -55.56 30.67
N SER A 212 -32.82 -56.25 31.34
CA SER A 212 -33.49 -57.46 30.82
C SER A 212 -34.22 -57.26 29.50
N ASN A 213 -34.66 -56.04 29.19
CA ASN A 213 -35.34 -55.71 27.95
C ASN A 213 -34.37 -55.29 26.83
N ASN A 214 -33.05 -55.37 27.01
CA ASN A 214 -32.11 -55.26 25.90
C ASN A 214 -32.40 -56.36 24.87
N TYR A 215 -32.36 -55.99 23.60
CA TYR A 215 -32.97 -56.76 22.53
C TYR A 215 -32.04 -56.89 21.33
N VAL A 216 -31.92 -58.11 20.82
CA VAL A 216 -31.33 -58.39 19.52
C VAL A 216 -32.39 -59.09 18.69
N ALA A 217 -32.64 -58.60 17.47
CA ALA A 217 -33.73 -59.12 16.66
C ALA A 217 -33.49 -60.56 16.21
N PRO A 218 -34.56 -61.37 16.03
CA PRO A 218 -34.44 -62.71 15.50
C PRO A 218 -33.71 -62.75 14.14
N GLY A 219 -32.83 -63.74 14.01
CA GLY A 219 -32.00 -63.96 12.82
C GLY A 219 -30.77 -63.07 12.71
N ILE A 220 -30.50 -62.20 13.69
CA ILE A 220 -29.24 -61.44 13.78
C ILE A 220 -28.11 -62.33 14.31
N VAL A 221 -26.90 -62.08 13.83
CA VAL A 221 -25.70 -62.88 14.17
C VAL A 221 -24.55 -61.97 14.55
N GLY A 222 -23.75 -62.38 15.53
CA GLY A 222 -22.48 -61.76 15.89
C GLY A 222 -22.59 -60.39 16.55
N SER A 223 -23.78 -60.03 17.03
CA SER A 223 -24.03 -58.73 17.64
C SER A 223 -23.76 -58.75 19.15
N VAL A 224 -23.30 -57.63 19.68
CA VAL A 224 -22.87 -57.50 21.08
C VAL A 224 -23.53 -56.29 21.72
N ILE A 225 -24.29 -56.50 22.78
CA ILE A 225 -24.70 -55.49 23.75
C ILE A 225 -23.96 -55.81 25.06
N VAL A 226 -22.98 -55.00 25.44
CA VAL A 226 -22.14 -55.28 26.62
C VAL A 226 -22.91 -55.06 27.93
N GLY A 227 -23.80 -54.05 27.98
CA GLY A 227 -24.54 -53.68 29.18
C GLY A 227 -25.46 -52.47 29.00
N GLY A 228 -25.87 -51.85 30.11
CA GLY A 228 -26.75 -50.68 30.12
C GLY A 228 -28.22 -51.01 29.81
N GLY A 229 -28.98 -50.02 29.35
CA GLY A 229 -30.44 -50.04 29.23
C GLY A 229 -31.11 -49.67 30.55
N GLY A 230 -32.40 -49.32 30.51
CA GLY A 230 -33.17 -49.10 31.73
C GLY A 230 -34.44 -48.28 31.57
N GLN A 231 -35.08 -48.03 32.71
CA GLN A 231 -36.22 -47.13 32.89
C GLN A 231 -35.70 -45.73 33.24
N ASN A 232 -36.21 -44.67 32.61
CA ASN A 232 -35.72 -43.30 32.83
C ASN A 232 -36.43 -42.64 34.04
N SER A 233 -35.73 -42.32 35.14
CA SER A 233 -36.33 -41.70 36.34
C SER A 233 -36.57 -40.18 36.27
N PHE A 234 -36.41 -39.51 35.12
CA PHE A 234 -36.51 -38.04 35.02
C PHE A 234 -37.81 -37.47 34.42
N THR A 235 -38.69 -38.30 33.86
CA THR A 235 -40.03 -37.89 33.38
C THR A 235 -41.01 -39.00 33.69
N GLN A 236 -42.11 -38.71 34.39
CA GLN A 236 -43.14 -39.67 34.86
C GLN A 236 -43.97 -40.33 33.74
N THR A 237 -43.33 -40.89 32.71
CA THR A 237 -43.99 -41.71 31.69
C THR A 237 -43.03 -42.84 31.34
N GLU A 238 -43.52 -44.09 31.39
CA GLU A 238 -42.76 -45.35 31.22
C GLU A 238 -42.10 -45.47 29.83
N ASN A 239 -41.09 -44.64 29.55
CA ASN A 239 -40.29 -44.75 28.36
C ASN A 239 -39.14 -45.72 28.64
N LEU A 240 -39.36 -47.01 28.32
CA LEU A 240 -38.32 -48.04 28.28
C LEU A 240 -37.19 -47.58 27.35
N ARG A 241 -35.96 -47.47 27.87
CA ARG A 241 -34.77 -47.13 27.08
C ARG A 241 -33.93 -48.39 26.85
N THR A 242 -34.49 -49.31 26.08
CA THR A 242 -33.87 -50.55 25.63
C THR A 242 -32.73 -50.27 24.65
N ASN A 243 -31.59 -50.92 24.84
CA ASN A 243 -30.60 -51.02 23.77
C ASN A 243 -31.04 -52.13 22.79
N ALA A 244 -31.08 -51.82 21.49
CA ALA A 244 -31.61 -52.72 20.45
C ALA A 244 -30.64 -52.87 19.28
N ILE A 245 -30.45 -54.10 18.78
CA ILE A 245 -29.70 -54.38 17.55
C ILE A 245 -30.53 -55.24 16.61
N GLU A 246 -30.82 -54.73 15.42
CA GLU A 246 -31.56 -55.39 14.35
C GLU A 246 -30.71 -55.62 13.09
N ALA A 247 -29.39 -55.62 13.24
CA ALA A 247 -28.44 -55.88 12.17
C ALA A 247 -27.25 -56.76 12.62
N HIS A 248 -26.68 -57.50 11.69
CA HIS A 248 -25.56 -58.41 11.90
C HIS A 248 -24.28 -57.65 12.26
N TYR A 249 -23.54 -58.18 13.24
CA TYR A 249 -22.26 -57.64 13.70
C TYR A 249 -22.33 -56.23 14.30
N GLY A 250 -23.49 -55.84 14.84
CA GLY A 250 -23.66 -54.58 15.56
C GLY A 250 -23.04 -54.61 16.95
N PHE A 251 -22.53 -53.48 17.43
CA PHE A 251 -21.96 -53.35 18.78
C PHE A 251 -22.62 -52.21 19.56
N VAL A 252 -23.14 -52.49 20.75
CA VAL A 252 -23.54 -51.50 21.75
C VAL A 252 -22.73 -51.71 23.03
N GLY A 253 -21.85 -50.76 23.37
CA GLY A 253 -20.98 -50.88 24.55
C GLY A 253 -21.67 -50.58 25.89
N GLY A 254 -22.79 -49.86 25.89
CA GLY A 254 -23.52 -49.48 27.10
C GLY A 254 -24.55 -48.37 26.86
N GLY A 255 -24.82 -47.56 27.90
CA GLY A 255 -25.80 -46.47 27.80
C GLY A 255 -27.25 -46.95 27.76
N ALA A 256 -28.21 -46.12 27.36
CA ALA A 256 -29.64 -46.47 27.36
C ALA A 256 -30.36 -45.99 26.09
N GLY A 257 -31.22 -46.83 25.52
CA GLY A 257 -32.04 -46.48 24.35
C GLY A 257 -31.27 -46.45 23.04
N ASN A 258 -30.07 -47.05 22.95
CA ASN A 258 -29.26 -47.04 21.74
C ASN A 258 -29.75 -48.10 20.75
N GLN A 259 -29.86 -47.75 19.46
CA GLN A 259 -30.48 -48.61 18.45
C GLN A 259 -29.61 -48.75 17.20
N ILE A 260 -29.32 -49.99 16.79
CA ILE A 260 -28.66 -50.29 15.51
C ILE A 260 -29.67 -51.04 14.64
N LEU A 261 -30.25 -50.36 13.67
CA LEU A 261 -31.31 -50.87 12.81
C LEU A 261 -30.76 -51.13 11.39
N GLY A 262 -31.00 -52.31 10.82
CA GLY A 262 -30.60 -52.61 9.44
C GLY A 262 -31.52 -51.95 8.40
N ALA A 263 -31.05 -51.80 7.16
CA ALA A 263 -31.90 -51.38 6.03
C ALA A 263 -32.17 -52.52 5.04
N GLY A 264 -33.44 -52.65 4.63
CA GLY A 264 -33.87 -53.62 3.61
C GLY A 264 -33.79 -55.08 4.07
N THR A 265 -33.74 -56.00 3.10
CA THR A 265 -33.68 -57.46 3.34
C THR A 265 -32.28 -57.97 3.70
N ASN A 266 -31.24 -57.15 3.46
CA ASN A 266 -29.86 -57.48 3.80
C ASN A 266 -29.48 -56.83 5.13
N LYS A 267 -29.61 -57.58 6.23
CA LYS A 267 -29.33 -57.10 7.59
C LYS A 267 -27.84 -56.95 7.91
N ASN A 268 -26.94 -56.86 6.93
CA ASN A 268 -25.49 -56.72 7.15
C ASN A 268 -25.15 -55.28 7.54
N ASP A 269 -25.00 -54.99 8.84
CA ASP A 269 -24.73 -53.63 9.30
C ASP A 269 -23.76 -53.61 10.49
N TYR A 270 -22.47 -53.37 10.20
CA TYR A 270 -21.36 -53.28 11.17
C TYR A 270 -21.39 -51.96 11.96
N GLY A 271 -22.57 -51.57 12.44
CA GLY A 271 -22.76 -50.36 13.24
C GLY A 271 -22.14 -50.52 14.63
N VAL A 272 -21.51 -49.45 15.12
CA VAL A 272 -20.90 -49.41 16.45
C VAL A 272 -21.47 -48.22 17.20
N ILE A 273 -22.07 -48.46 18.36
CA ILE A 273 -22.45 -47.43 19.33
C ILE A 273 -21.73 -47.75 20.64
N VAL A 274 -20.74 -46.96 21.03
CA VAL A 274 -19.96 -47.24 22.25
C VAL A 274 -20.82 -47.03 23.52
N GLY A 275 -21.74 -46.07 23.52
CA GLY A 275 -22.67 -45.84 24.65
C GLY A 275 -23.57 -44.62 24.46
N GLY A 276 -23.96 -43.97 25.57
CA GLY A 276 -24.79 -42.76 25.55
C GLY A 276 -26.29 -43.01 25.65
N LEU A 277 -27.10 -41.99 25.34
CA LEU A 277 -28.55 -42.00 25.47
C LEU A 277 -29.24 -41.82 24.12
N ALA A 278 -30.06 -42.77 23.70
CA ALA A 278 -30.90 -42.65 22.49
C ALA A 278 -30.11 -42.37 21.19
N ASN A 279 -28.94 -42.97 21.01
CA ASN A 279 -28.21 -42.89 19.74
C ASN A 279 -28.69 -43.97 18.77
N THR A 280 -28.78 -43.65 17.47
CA THR A 280 -29.38 -44.56 16.49
C THR A 280 -28.57 -44.65 15.21
N THR A 281 -28.30 -45.85 14.72
CA THR A 281 -27.84 -46.07 13.34
C THR A 281 -28.91 -46.81 12.56
N ILE A 282 -29.24 -46.38 11.35
CA ILE A 282 -30.27 -47.01 10.50
C ILE A 282 -29.69 -47.25 9.11
N GLY A 283 -29.55 -48.50 8.68
CA GLY A 283 -29.11 -48.83 7.32
C GLY A 283 -27.76 -48.25 6.94
N SER A 284 -26.81 -48.25 7.85
CA SER A 284 -25.59 -47.44 7.79
C SER A 284 -24.34 -48.30 7.99
N PHE A 285 -23.99 -49.04 6.94
CA PHE A 285 -22.88 -49.99 6.92
C PHE A 285 -21.58 -49.37 7.44
N GLN A 286 -20.97 -50.02 8.45
CA GLN A 286 -19.70 -49.57 9.08
C GLN A 286 -19.78 -48.17 9.70
N SER A 287 -20.93 -47.81 10.28
CA SER A 287 -21.09 -46.56 11.00
C SER A 287 -20.57 -46.62 12.44
N PHE A 288 -20.18 -45.48 12.99
CA PHE A 288 -19.65 -45.36 14.35
C PHE A 288 -20.29 -44.20 15.11
N ILE A 289 -20.79 -44.47 16.30
CA ILE A 289 -21.20 -43.47 17.29
C ILE A 289 -20.41 -43.71 18.58
N GLY A 290 -19.55 -42.77 18.97
CA GLY A 290 -18.73 -42.90 20.18
C GLY A 290 -19.49 -42.65 21.49
N GLY A 291 -20.67 -42.01 21.44
CA GLY A 291 -21.52 -41.78 22.61
C GLY A 291 -22.43 -40.57 22.45
N GLY A 292 -22.77 -39.90 23.56
CA GLY A 292 -23.59 -38.68 23.55
C GLY A 292 -25.10 -38.95 23.65
N ILE A 293 -25.92 -37.98 23.26
CA ILE A 293 -27.38 -38.02 23.41
C ILE A 293 -28.05 -37.79 22.05
N GLY A 294 -28.90 -38.70 21.58
CA GLY A 294 -29.77 -38.44 20.42
C GLY A 294 -29.03 -38.31 19.09
N ASN A 295 -27.80 -38.83 18.97
CA ASN A 295 -27.07 -38.79 17.71
C ASN A 295 -27.58 -39.87 16.76
N ALA A 296 -27.71 -39.58 15.47
CA ALA A 296 -28.16 -40.57 14.51
C ALA A 296 -27.43 -40.56 13.16
N ILE A 297 -27.21 -41.77 12.62
CA ILE A 297 -26.63 -42.01 11.30
C ILE A 297 -27.61 -42.86 10.49
N THR A 298 -28.16 -42.32 9.41
CA THR A 298 -29.21 -42.96 8.61
C THR A 298 -28.77 -43.08 7.16
N ASN A 299 -28.91 -44.26 6.56
CA ASN A 299 -28.59 -44.56 5.17
C ASN A 299 -27.21 -44.03 4.72
N SER A 300 -26.19 -44.09 5.58
CA SER A 300 -24.90 -43.42 5.37
C SER A 300 -23.73 -44.32 5.77
N PHE A 301 -22.94 -44.77 4.78
CA PHE A 301 -21.92 -45.79 4.97
C PHE A 301 -20.57 -45.21 5.41
N GLN A 302 -19.87 -45.92 6.29
CA GLN A 302 -18.53 -45.57 6.79
C GLN A 302 -18.46 -44.18 7.47
N SER A 303 -19.59 -43.73 8.01
CA SER A 303 -19.73 -42.42 8.63
C SER A 303 -19.63 -42.50 10.15
N ALA A 304 -19.13 -41.44 10.77
CA ALA A 304 -18.84 -41.44 12.20
C ALA A 304 -19.34 -40.17 12.90
N ILE A 305 -19.93 -40.35 14.07
CA ILE A 305 -20.20 -39.32 15.05
C ILE A 305 -19.41 -39.66 16.32
N VAL A 306 -18.40 -38.89 16.70
CA VAL A 306 -17.60 -39.25 17.89
C VAL A 306 -18.39 -39.02 19.19
N GLY A 307 -19.28 -38.02 19.24
CA GLY A 307 -20.20 -37.83 20.35
C GLY A 307 -21.09 -36.58 20.21
N GLY A 308 -21.49 -35.98 21.34
CA GLY A 308 -22.29 -34.75 21.38
C GLY A 308 -23.78 -34.99 21.55
N CYS A 309 -24.60 -34.02 21.19
CA CYS A 309 -26.06 -34.06 21.33
C CYS A 309 -26.75 -33.83 19.98
N ALA A 310 -27.74 -34.63 19.63
CA ALA A 310 -28.63 -34.43 18.48
C ALA A 310 -27.90 -34.26 17.12
N ASN A 311 -26.71 -34.84 16.94
CA ASN A 311 -26.01 -34.75 15.66
C ASN A 311 -26.57 -35.79 14.67
N TYR A 312 -26.70 -35.41 13.39
CA TYR A 312 -27.38 -36.21 12.38
C TYR A 312 -26.56 -36.34 11.10
N ILE A 313 -26.30 -37.57 10.66
CA ILE A 313 -25.73 -37.87 9.34
C ILE A 313 -26.78 -38.66 8.55
N SER A 314 -27.16 -38.23 7.35
CA SER A 314 -28.29 -38.82 6.62
C SER A 314 -28.13 -38.81 5.09
N ASP A 315 -29.01 -39.56 4.42
CA ASP A 315 -29.23 -39.55 2.96
C ASP A 315 -27.97 -39.79 2.12
N ALA A 316 -27.38 -40.98 2.24
CA ALA A 316 -26.20 -41.39 1.48
C ALA A 316 -24.96 -40.51 1.68
N SER A 317 -24.82 -39.89 2.86
CA SER A 317 -23.62 -39.16 3.28
C SER A 317 -22.48 -40.13 3.61
N GLN A 318 -21.88 -40.75 2.59
CA GLN A 318 -20.82 -41.74 2.79
C GLN A 318 -19.52 -41.08 3.25
N VAL A 319 -18.81 -41.73 4.17
CA VAL A 319 -17.54 -41.26 4.76
C VAL A 319 -17.67 -39.86 5.39
N ALA A 320 -18.85 -39.56 5.93
CA ALA A 320 -19.12 -38.30 6.61
C ALA A 320 -18.69 -38.36 8.07
N PHE A 321 -18.25 -37.23 8.61
CA PHE A 321 -17.71 -37.17 9.96
C PHE A 321 -18.29 -36.00 10.75
N ILE A 322 -18.80 -36.28 11.95
CA ILE A 322 -19.08 -35.29 12.97
C ILE A 322 -18.23 -35.61 14.21
N GLY A 323 -17.37 -34.68 14.63
CA GLY A 323 -16.55 -34.89 15.83
C GLY A 323 -17.39 -34.78 17.12
N ASN A 324 -17.97 -33.62 17.39
CA ASN A 324 -18.80 -33.41 18.58
C ASN A 324 -19.79 -32.26 18.31
N GLY A 325 -20.41 -31.72 19.36
CA GLY A 325 -21.25 -30.54 19.29
C GLY A 325 -22.72 -30.85 19.49
N TRP A 326 -23.56 -29.87 19.18
CA TRP A 326 -25.01 -29.94 19.33
C TRP A 326 -25.72 -29.65 18.02
N ASP A 327 -26.61 -30.55 17.58
CA ASP A 327 -27.53 -30.32 16.46
C ASP A 327 -26.81 -30.07 15.12
N ASN A 328 -25.66 -30.73 14.89
CA ASN A 328 -24.97 -30.64 13.61
C ASN A 328 -25.51 -31.67 12.63
N ILE A 329 -25.73 -31.26 11.39
CA ILE A 329 -26.41 -32.06 10.37
C ILE A 329 -25.53 -32.16 9.11
N ILE A 330 -25.27 -33.39 8.67
CA ILE A 330 -24.75 -33.70 7.34
C ILE A 330 -25.82 -34.51 6.60
N HIS A 331 -26.31 -33.98 5.50
CA HIS A 331 -27.37 -34.58 4.69
C HIS A 331 -26.94 -34.64 3.23
N ASN A 332 -26.87 -35.84 2.64
CA ASN A 332 -26.30 -36.03 1.30
C ASN A 332 -24.92 -35.37 1.10
N GLY A 333 -24.06 -35.47 2.13
CA GLY A 333 -22.74 -34.85 2.22
C GLY A 333 -21.61 -35.86 2.06
N TYR A 334 -21.28 -36.24 0.83
CA TYR A 334 -20.23 -37.24 0.55
C TYR A 334 -18.84 -36.70 0.93
N TYR A 335 -18.11 -37.38 1.83
CA TYR A 335 -16.90 -36.84 2.48
C TYR A 335 -17.11 -35.50 3.20
N GLY A 336 -18.33 -35.24 3.68
CA GLY A 336 -18.64 -34.06 4.48
C GLY A 336 -18.05 -34.15 5.89
N MET A 337 -17.49 -33.05 6.39
CA MET A 337 -16.90 -33.00 7.73
C MET A 337 -17.46 -31.84 8.54
N ILE A 338 -17.96 -32.12 9.74
CA ILE A 338 -18.19 -31.13 10.80
C ILE A 338 -17.28 -31.49 11.98
N GLY A 339 -16.28 -30.67 12.29
CA GLY A 339 -15.39 -30.95 13.42
C GLY A 339 -16.10 -30.86 14.77
N SER A 340 -16.80 -29.75 15.02
CA SER A 340 -17.59 -29.50 16.24
C SER A 340 -18.59 -28.36 16.00
N GLY A 341 -19.22 -27.86 17.07
CA GLY A 341 -20.02 -26.65 17.07
C GLY A 341 -21.51 -26.87 17.30
N ILE A 342 -22.31 -25.87 16.96
CA ILE A 342 -23.76 -25.85 17.24
C ILE A 342 -24.52 -25.56 15.95
N ARG A 343 -25.49 -26.40 15.57
CA ARG A 343 -26.40 -26.15 14.43
C ARG A 343 -25.71 -25.95 13.09
N ASN A 344 -24.57 -26.60 12.86
CA ASN A 344 -23.91 -26.53 11.56
C ASN A 344 -24.56 -27.50 10.58
N LEU A 345 -24.77 -27.05 9.34
CA LEU A 345 -25.47 -27.79 8.29
C LEU A 345 -24.60 -27.92 7.04
N LEU A 346 -24.41 -29.16 6.61
CA LEU A 346 -23.92 -29.56 5.30
C LEU A 346 -25.05 -30.25 4.56
N ILE A 347 -25.49 -29.71 3.43
CA ILE A 347 -26.55 -30.34 2.62
C ILE A 347 -26.14 -30.50 1.16
N SER A 348 -26.35 -31.68 0.59
CA SER A 348 -26.20 -32.03 -0.84
C SER A 348 -24.91 -31.48 -1.47
N ASN A 349 -23.77 -31.88 -0.91
CA ASN A 349 -22.44 -31.44 -1.36
C ASN A 349 -21.38 -32.54 -1.19
N ARG A 350 -20.21 -32.33 -1.80
CA ARG A 350 -19.09 -33.28 -1.76
C ARG A 350 -17.81 -32.60 -1.26
N TYR A 351 -17.07 -33.24 -0.36
CA TYR A 351 -15.77 -32.78 0.16
C TYR A 351 -15.80 -31.43 0.88
N SER A 352 -16.93 -31.07 1.49
CA SER A 352 -17.04 -29.80 2.20
C SER A 352 -16.80 -29.96 3.70
N THR A 353 -16.20 -28.94 4.30
CA THR A 353 -15.75 -28.98 5.70
C THR A 353 -16.25 -27.76 6.46
N ILE A 354 -16.81 -27.99 7.64
CA ILE A 354 -17.03 -27.00 8.69
C ILE A 354 -16.17 -27.42 9.87
N VAL A 355 -15.16 -26.63 10.26
CA VAL A 355 -14.25 -27.04 11.34
C VAL A 355 -14.93 -26.90 12.72
N SER A 356 -15.58 -25.78 13.00
CA SER A 356 -16.29 -25.50 14.26
C SER A 356 -17.26 -24.33 14.07
N GLY A 357 -17.84 -23.79 15.15
CA GLY A 357 -18.67 -22.58 15.15
C GLY A 357 -20.16 -22.84 15.28
N GLU A 358 -20.97 -21.81 15.06
CA GLU A 358 -22.42 -21.87 15.23
C GLU A 358 -23.18 -21.52 13.95
N ASN A 359 -24.21 -22.30 13.63
CA ASN A 359 -25.19 -21.99 12.60
C ASN A 359 -24.56 -21.73 11.21
N HIS A 360 -23.50 -22.47 10.89
CA HIS A 360 -22.90 -22.46 9.56
C HIS A 360 -23.71 -23.29 8.58
N LYS A 361 -23.78 -22.85 7.32
CA LYS A 361 -24.52 -23.56 6.27
C LYS A 361 -23.68 -23.66 5.01
N ILE A 362 -23.40 -24.88 4.58
CA ILE A 362 -22.89 -25.15 3.23
C ILE A 362 -24.04 -25.82 2.49
N LEU A 363 -24.61 -25.07 1.56
CA LEU A 363 -25.86 -25.40 0.88
C LEU A 363 -25.65 -26.29 -0.35
N GLU A 364 -26.75 -26.72 -0.95
CA GLU A 364 -26.78 -27.66 -2.07
C GLU A 364 -25.94 -27.15 -3.25
N GLY A 365 -25.10 -28.04 -3.80
CA GLY A 365 -24.21 -27.74 -4.94
C GLY A 365 -22.89 -27.05 -4.59
N ALA A 366 -22.70 -26.65 -3.33
CA ALA A 366 -21.46 -26.03 -2.85
C ALA A 366 -20.35 -27.06 -2.55
N ASP A 367 -20.00 -27.90 -3.54
CA ASP A 367 -18.93 -28.90 -3.43
C ASP A 367 -17.57 -28.25 -3.09
N ARG A 368 -16.72 -28.95 -2.34
CA ARG A 368 -15.34 -28.54 -1.97
C ARG A 368 -15.26 -27.22 -1.22
N SER A 369 -16.27 -26.94 -0.40
CA SER A 369 -16.37 -25.69 0.34
C SER A 369 -15.79 -25.80 1.74
N PHE A 370 -15.32 -24.68 2.29
CA PHE A 370 -14.67 -24.67 3.60
C PHE A 370 -15.18 -23.53 4.47
N ILE A 371 -15.60 -23.86 5.70
CA ILE A 371 -15.83 -22.91 6.78
C ILE A 371 -14.90 -23.23 7.94
N GLY A 372 -14.02 -22.30 8.31
CA GLY A 372 -13.10 -22.50 9.43
C GLY A 372 -13.73 -22.28 10.81
N GLY A 373 -14.77 -21.43 10.91
CA GLY A 373 -15.51 -21.23 12.16
C GLY A 373 -16.34 -19.95 12.20
N GLY A 374 -16.63 -19.47 13.41
CA GLY A 374 -17.40 -18.25 13.65
C GLY A 374 -18.89 -18.51 13.89
N SER A 375 -19.75 -17.64 13.36
CA SER A 375 -21.20 -17.78 13.52
C SER A 375 -21.98 -17.34 12.29
N GLY A 376 -22.95 -18.13 11.83
CA GLY A 376 -23.92 -17.72 10.80
C GLY A 376 -23.37 -17.62 9.37
N ASN A 377 -22.19 -18.18 9.10
CA ASN A 377 -21.60 -18.14 7.74
C ASN A 377 -22.31 -19.10 6.77
N ILE A 378 -22.53 -18.65 5.54
CA ILE A 378 -23.26 -19.38 4.50
C ILE A 378 -22.41 -19.49 3.23
N ILE A 379 -22.30 -20.70 2.67
CA ILE A 379 -21.68 -20.95 1.37
C ILE A 379 -22.71 -21.57 0.42
N GLU A 380 -22.88 -20.96 -0.74
CA GLU A 380 -23.68 -21.46 -1.87
C GLU A 380 -22.79 -21.78 -3.09
N GLY A 381 -21.60 -21.15 -3.19
CA GLY A 381 -20.69 -21.34 -4.31
C GLY A 381 -19.80 -22.58 -4.20
N THR A 382 -19.69 -23.36 -5.27
CA THR A 382 -18.72 -24.47 -5.35
C THR A 382 -17.28 -23.98 -5.15
N GLY A 383 -16.52 -24.63 -4.27
CA GLY A 383 -15.13 -24.33 -4.00
C GLY A 383 -14.91 -23.05 -3.20
N ALA A 384 -15.96 -22.48 -2.61
CA ALA A 384 -15.86 -21.24 -1.86
C ALA A 384 -15.33 -21.49 -0.43
N THR A 385 -14.67 -20.47 0.11
CA THR A 385 -14.00 -20.54 1.42
C THR A 385 -14.41 -19.36 2.28
N ILE A 386 -14.79 -19.63 3.53
CA ILE A 386 -14.95 -18.63 4.58
C ILE A 386 -14.08 -19.05 5.75
N SER A 387 -12.96 -18.36 6.01
CA SER A 387 -12.07 -18.77 7.11
C SER A 387 -12.71 -18.59 8.49
N GLY A 388 -13.62 -17.62 8.65
CA GLY A 388 -14.37 -17.42 9.88
C GLY A 388 -15.28 -16.19 9.88
N GLY A 389 -15.55 -15.63 11.06
CA GLY A 389 -16.32 -14.39 11.22
C GLY A 389 -17.81 -14.61 11.43
N ASN A 390 -18.59 -13.54 11.26
CA ASN A 390 -20.02 -13.53 11.59
C ASN A 390 -20.89 -13.16 10.39
N ALA A 391 -21.84 -14.03 10.03
CA ALA A 391 -22.83 -13.79 9.00
C ALA A 391 -22.24 -13.42 7.62
N ASN A 392 -21.14 -14.06 7.24
CA ASN A 392 -20.55 -13.91 5.91
C ASN A 392 -21.21 -14.86 4.91
N LYS A 393 -21.37 -14.44 3.65
CA LYS A 393 -22.05 -15.20 2.61
C LYS A 393 -21.21 -15.30 1.33
N ALA A 394 -20.85 -16.51 0.93
CA ALA A 394 -20.01 -16.79 -0.24
C ALA A 394 -20.81 -17.56 -1.30
N ASN A 395 -21.30 -16.84 -2.31
CA ASN A 395 -22.25 -17.35 -3.31
C ASN A 395 -21.59 -17.67 -4.64
N GLY A 396 -20.54 -16.94 -5.00
CA GLY A 396 -19.82 -17.17 -6.23
C GLY A 396 -18.98 -18.45 -6.19
N LYS A 397 -18.80 -19.09 -7.35
CA LYS A 397 -17.87 -20.22 -7.48
C LYS A 397 -16.45 -19.76 -7.11
N GLY A 398 -15.78 -20.50 -6.23
CA GLY A 398 -14.38 -20.24 -5.86
C GLY A 398 -14.15 -18.94 -5.10
N THR A 399 -15.18 -18.33 -4.50
CA THR A 399 -15.02 -17.09 -3.73
C THR A 399 -14.29 -17.32 -2.42
N THR A 400 -13.56 -16.32 -1.94
CA THR A 400 -12.89 -16.37 -0.64
C THR A 400 -13.31 -15.22 0.25
N ILE A 401 -13.73 -15.52 1.47
CA ILE A 401 -13.93 -14.53 2.54
C ILE A 401 -12.98 -14.86 3.69
N GLY A 402 -11.98 -14.01 3.93
CA GLY A 402 -11.00 -14.23 4.99
C GLY A 402 -11.58 -14.12 6.41
N GLY A 403 -12.69 -13.39 6.59
CA GLY A 403 -13.39 -13.26 7.86
C GLY A 403 -14.25 -12.00 7.92
N GLY A 404 -14.33 -11.37 9.10
CA GLY A 404 -15.11 -10.16 9.32
C GLY A 404 -16.60 -10.43 9.56
N SER A 405 -17.46 -9.44 9.32
CA SER A 405 -18.89 -9.56 9.56
C SER A 405 -19.74 -9.00 8.43
N LEU A 406 -20.79 -9.73 8.04
CA LEU A 406 -21.75 -9.32 7.01
C LEU A 406 -21.12 -9.09 5.63
N ASN A 407 -20.07 -9.85 5.29
CA ASN A 407 -19.42 -9.77 3.99
C ASN A 407 -20.09 -10.71 2.98
N ILE A 408 -20.31 -10.26 1.74
CA ILE A 408 -21.02 -11.01 0.70
C ILE A 408 -20.18 -11.08 -0.58
N ALA A 409 -19.72 -12.27 -0.96
CA ALA A 409 -19.00 -12.50 -2.21
C ALA A 409 -19.90 -13.23 -3.22
N ASN A 410 -20.40 -12.52 -4.24
CA ASN A 410 -21.29 -13.09 -5.26
C ASN A 410 -20.59 -13.43 -6.58
N GLY A 411 -19.57 -12.65 -6.97
CA GLY A 411 -18.88 -12.85 -8.25
C GLY A 411 -18.03 -14.12 -8.24
N ALA A 412 -17.93 -14.81 -9.37
CA ALA A 412 -17.07 -15.98 -9.45
C ALA A 412 -15.60 -15.57 -9.22
N TRP A 413 -14.88 -16.32 -8.38
CA TRP A 413 -13.52 -16.02 -7.93
C TRP A 413 -13.34 -14.67 -7.24
N ALA A 414 -14.42 -14.04 -6.74
CA ALA A 414 -14.33 -12.81 -5.98
C ALA A 414 -13.72 -13.05 -4.59
N THR A 415 -13.00 -12.05 -4.07
CA THR A 415 -12.31 -12.16 -2.77
C THR A 415 -12.64 -10.97 -1.87
N ILE A 416 -12.96 -11.28 -0.61
CA ILE A 416 -13.09 -10.31 0.47
C ILE A 416 -12.14 -10.72 1.60
N SER A 417 -11.06 -10.00 1.85
CA SER A 417 -10.12 -10.42 2.91
C SER A 417 -10.72 -10.29 4.32
N GLY A 418 -11.67 -9.37 4.53
CA GLY A 418 -12.37 -9.19 5.81
C GLY A 418 -13.17 -7.89 5.88
N GLY A 419 -13.28 -7.32 7.08
CA GLY A 419 -14.00 -6.05 7.31
C GLY A 419 -15.49 -6.25 7.63
N ASN A 420 -16.29 -5.20 7.45
CA ASN A 420 -17.70 -5.18 7.83
C ASN A 420 -18.60 -4.68 6.71
N VAL A 421 -19.65 -5.43 6.36
CA VAL A 421 -20.64 -5.04 5.33
C VAL A 421 -19.98 -4.77 3.99
N ASN A 422 -19.07 -5.66 3.55
CA ASN A 422 -18.44 -5.56 2.24
C ASN A 422 -19.13 -6.47 1.22
N SER A 423 -19.19 -6.05 -0.04
CA SER A 423 -19.79 -6.81 -1.14
C SER A 423 -18.82 -6.91 -2.31
N ALA A 424 -18.58 -8.12 -2.82
CA ALA A 424 -17.78 -8.36 -4.02
C ALA A 424 -18.64 -9.17 -5.01
N SER A 425 -19.30 -8.46 -5.93
CA SER A 425 -20.32 -9.04 -6.83
C SER A 425 -19.85 -9.25 -8.26
N GLY A 426 -18.79 -8.56 -8.69
CA GLY A 426 -18.21 -8.79 -10.01
C GLY A 426 -17.32 -10.03 -10.05
N ASP A 427 -17.28 -10.74 -11.18
CA ASP A 427 -16.32 -11.83 -11.37
C ASP A 427 -14.89 -11.31 -11.19
N PHE A 428 -14.07 -12.02 -10.41
CA PHE A 428 -12.71 -11.63 -10.03
C PHE A 428 -12.61 -10.30 -9.26
N ALA A 429 -13.71 -9.81 -8.68
CA ALA A 429 -13.70 -8.58 -7.88
C ALA A 429 -12.98 -8.77 -6.53
N MET A 430 -12.41 -7.68 -6.01
CA MET A 430 -11.62 -7.69 -4.78
C MET A 430 -12.04 -6.59 -3.81
N VAL A 431 -12.26 -6.99 -2.55
CA VAL A 431 -12.36 -6.06 -1.41
C VAL A 431 -11.34 -6.48 -0.34
N PRO A 432 -10.23 -5.74 -0.15
CA PRO A 432 -9.20 -6.10 0.82
C PRO A 432 -9.62 -5.88 2.29
N GLY A 433 -10.74 -5.22 2.55
CA GLY A 433 -11.23 -4.96 3.90
C GLY A 433 -11.97 -3.64 4.00
N GLY A 434 -12.04 -3.09 5.20
CA GLY A 434 -12.75 -1.84 5.48
C GLY A 434 -14.24 -2.04 5.75
N LYS A 435 -15.04 -0.99 5.56
CA LYS A 435 -16.48 -1.00 5.88
C LYS A 435 -17.33 -0.49 4.72
N GLY A 436 -18.40 -1.20 4.39
CA GLY A 436 -19.38 -0.72 3.41
C GLY A 436 -18.87 -0.68 1.97
N ASN A 437 -17.80 -1.40 1.62
CA ASN A 437 -17.26 -1.35 0.26
C ASN A 437 -18.02 -2.29 -0.68
N ALA A 438 -18.19 -1.88 -1.94
CA ALA A 438 -18.85 -2.66 -2.97
C ALA A 438 -17.97 -2.74 -4.23
N ALA A 439 -17.52 -3.94 -4.60
CA ALA A 439 -16.80 -4.22 -5.83
C ALA A 439 -17.74 -4.96 -6.79
N ILE A 440 -18.54 -4.21 -7.57
CA ILE A 440 -19.63 -4.75 -8.38
C ILE A 440 -19.18 -5.05 -9.81
N GLY A 441 -18.30 -4.22 -10.38
CA GLY A 441 -17.76 -4.44 -11.72
C GLY A 441 -16.90 -5.69 -11.81
N LYS A 442 -16.86 -6.34 -12.97
CA LYS A 442 -15.91 -7.43 -13.25
C LYS A 442 -14.48 -6.91 -13.09
N THR A 443 -13.61 -7.71 -12.45
CA THR A 443 -12.21 -7.35 -12.15
C THR A 443 -12.05 -6.03 -11.37
N SER A 444 -13.08 -5.58 -10.67
CA SER A 444 -13.06 -4.34 -9.89
C SER A 444 -12.37 -4.49 -8.54
N PHE A 445 -11.92 -3.37 -7.97
CA PHE A 445 -11.27 -3.30 -6.65
C PHE A 445 -11.89 -2.17 -5.83
N ALA A 446 -12.39 -2.46 -4.62
CA ALA A 446 -12.96 -1.44 -3.72
C ALA A 446 -12.39 -1.54 -2.30
N ALA A 447 -11.82 -0.46 -1.77
CA ALA A 447 -11.15 -0.47 -0.46
C ALA A 447 -11.42 0.80 0.37
N GLY A 448 -11.45 0.64 1.70
CA GLY A 448 -11.56 1.75 2.65
C GLY A 448 -12.92 1.85 3.34
N ASN A 449 -13.55 3.03 3.37
CA ASN A 449 -14.91 3.20 3.91
C ASN A 449 -15.84 3.70 2.79
N GLN A 450 -16.85 2.89 2.44
CA GLN A 450 -17.89 3.24 1.47
C GLN A 450 -17.39 3.47 0.03
N ALA A 451 -16.35 2.75 -0.39
CA ALA A 451 -15.87 2.72 -1.78
C ALA A 451 -16.77 1.83 -2.67
N LYS A 452 -17.23 2.35 -3.81
CA LYS A 452 -18.13 1.63 -4.75
C LYS A 452 -17.48 1.52 -6.14
N ALA A 453 -16.86 0.39 -6.43
CA ALA A 453 -16.34 0.06 -7.75
C ALA A 453 -17.44 -0.57 -8.61
N ASP A 454 -18.35 0.28 -9.08
CA ASP A 454 -19.60 -0.11 -9.75
C ASP A 454 -19.41 -0.56 -11.21
N HIS A 455 -18.31 -0.18 -11.85
CA HIS A 455 -18.03 -0.45 -13.26
C HIS A 455 -16.87 -1.44 -13.46
N ASP A 456 -16.87 -2.17 -14.58
CA ASP A 456 -15.82 -3.14 -14.92
C ASP A 456 -14.42 -2.50 -14.93
N GLY A 457 -13.46 -3.17 -14.28
CA GLY A 457 -12.07 -2.73 -14.18
C GLY A 457 -11.85 -1.49 -13.32
N ALA A 458 -12.87 -0.99 -12.61
CA ALA A 458 -12.71 0.16 -11.73
C ALA A 458 -11.91 -0.19 -10.47
N PHE A 459 -11.01 0.71 -10.08
CA PHE A 459 -10.28 0.68 -8.82
C PHE A 459 -10.74 1.88 -7.99
N VAL A 460 -11.35 1.64 -6.83
CA VAL A 460 -11.87 2.68 -5.95
C VAL A 460 -11.28 2.57 -4.55
N TRP A 461 -10.64 3.63 -4.09
CA TRP A 461 -10.20 3.77 -2.69
C TRP A 461 -10.88 4.97 -2.05
N ALA A 462 -11.40 4.79 -0.84
CA ALA A 462 -12.10 5.84 -0.10
C ALA A 462 -11.59 5.95 1.34
N ASP A 463 -11.31 7.16 1.77
CA ASP A 463 -10.90 7.49 3.15
C ASP A 463 -12.01 7.23 4.19
N SER A 464 -11.80 7.68 5.43
CA SER A 464 -12.68 7.42 6.57
C SER A 464 -14.08 8.04 6.49
N VAL A 465 -14.38 8.89 5.49
CA VAL A 465 -15.70 9.50 5.35
C VAL A 465 -16.76 8.43 5.06
N THR A 466 -17.99 8.63 5.54
CA THR A 466 -19.05 7.62 5.53
C THR A 466 -20.03 7.73 4.36
N ASN A 467 -19.84 8.68 3.46
CA ASN A 467 -20.64 8.77 2.24
C ASN A 467 -20.13 7.80 1.17
N ASP A 468 -21.00 7.38 0.27
CA ASP A 468 -20.60 6.55 -0.86
C ASP A 468 -19.67 7.34 -1.80
N PHE A 469 -18.62 6.68 -2.26
CA PHE A 469 -17.73 7.19 -3.29
C PHE A 469 -17.61 6.17 -4.42
N ALA A 470 -18.27 6.47 -5.54
CA ALA A 470 -18.45 5.54 -6.65
C ALA A 470 -17.55 5.85 -7.85
N SER A 471 -17.14 4.80 -8.56
CA SER A 471 -16.61 4.92 -9.93
C SER A 471 -17.69 5.49 -10.86
N THR A 472 -17.32 6.30 -11.84
CA THR A 472 -18.24 6.87 -12.83
C THR A 472 -18.11 6.25 -14.21
N SER A 473 -17.10 5.40 -14.44
CA SER A 473 -16.89 4.66 -15.68
C SER A 473 -16.03 3.41 -15.46
N SER A 474 -15.98 2.53 -16.48
CA SER A 474 -15.10 1.37 -16.51
C SER A 474 -13.62 1.77 -16.60
N ASN A 475 -12.73 0.91 -16.09
CA ASN A 475 -11.27 1.08 -16.11
C ASN A 475 -10.78 2.39 -15.47
N GLN A 476 -11.53 2.92 -14.49
CA GLN A 476 -11.19 4.15 -13.79
C GLN A 476 -10.46 3.86 -12.48
N PHE A 477 -9.42 4.65 -12.17
CA PHE A 477 -8.85 4.73 -10.83
C PHE A 477 -9.43 5.95 -10.10
N SER A 478 -10.27 5.71 -9.09
CA SER A 478 -10.95 6.74 -8.30
C SER A 478 -10.45 6.73 -6.86
N VAL A 479 -10.00 7.88 -6.34
CA VAL A 479 -9.50 8.02 -4.97
C VAL A 479 -10.21 9.18 -4.26
N ARG A 480 -10.82 8.91 -3.10
CA ARG A 480 -11.26 9.96 -2.17
C ARG A 480 -10.33 9.98 -0.96
N ALA A 481 -9.52 11.02 -0.85
CA ALA A 481 -8.63 11.26 0.27
C ALA A 481 -8.73 12.72 0.73
N THR A 482 -9.50 12.98 1.78
CA THR A 482 -9.72 14.33 2.35
C THR A 482 -8.44 14.99 2.87
N GLY A 483 -7.42 14.20 3.20
CA GLY A 483 -6.07 14.68 3.53
C GLY A 483 -5.12 14.85 2.32
N GLY A 484 -5.60 14.60 1.10
CA GLY A 484 -4.81 14.61 -0.13
C GLY A 484 -4.25 13.24 -0.55
N VAL A 485 -3.70 13.19 -1.76
CA VAL A 485 -3.04 11.99 -2.34
C VAL A 485 -1.58 12.33 -2.61
N ARG A 486 -0.65 11.50 -2.13
CA ARG A 486 0.79 11.59 -2.44
C ARG A 486 1.19 10.43 -3.33
N PHE A 487 1.73 10.74 -4.52
CA PHE A 487 2.42 9.79 -5.38
C PHE A 487 3.92 10.04 -5.28
N GLU A 488 4.67 9.10 -4.70
CA GLU A 488 6.12 9.17 -4.58
C GLU A 488 6.73 8.27 -5.65
N THR A 489 7.53 8.86 -6.55
CA THR A 489 8.05 8.19 -7.74
C THR A 489 9.57 7.98 -7.68
N ASP A 490 10.22 8.31 -6.55
CA ASP A 490 11.69 8.37 -6.40
C ASP A 490 12.39 9.13 -7.55
N GLY A 491 11.71 10.14 -8.11
CA GLY A 491 12.21 10.96 -9.22
C GLY A 491 11.90 10.42 -10.62
N ALA A 492 11.21 9.29 -10.76
CA ALA A 492 10.80 8.75 -12.07
C ALA A 492 9.72 9.59 -12.79
N GLY A 493 9.06 10.50 -12.08
CA GLY A 493 7.95 11.30 -12.61
C GLY A 493 6.64 10.50 -12.74
N ALA A 494 5.54 11.17 -13.05
CA ALA A 494 4.27 10.55 -13.39
C ALA A 494 3.94 10.87 -14.84
N THR A 495 3.28 9.97 -15.57
CA THR A 495 2.80 10.23 -16.94
C THR A 495 1.28 10.17 -17.02
N LEU A 496 0.65 11.04 -17.79
CA LEU A 496 -0.74 10.95 -18.23
C LEU A 496 -0.76 10.68 -19.74
N ASP A 497 -1.40 9.58 -20.17
CA ASP A 497 -1.41 9.11 -21.57
C ASP A 497 -0.01 8.96 -22.18
N GLY A 498 0.95 8.47 -21.39
CA GLY A 498 2.34 8.28 -21.80
C GLY A 498 3.15 9.58 -21.92
N ARG A 499 2.56 10.73 -21.62
CA ARG A 499 3.25 12.04 -21.55
C ARG A 499 3.57 12.37 -20.10
N PRO A 500 4.77 12.85 -19.77
CA PRO A 500 5.07 13.32 -18.42
C PRO A 500 4.01 14.34 -17.95
N LEU A 501 3.32 14.03 -16.86
CA LEU A 501 2.63 15.03 -16.05
C LEU A 501 3.75 15.95 -15.55
N ALA A 502 3.68 17.25 -15.88
CA ALA A 502 4.74 18.23 -15.64
C ALA A 502 5.57 17.89 -14.40
N VAL A 503 6.88 17.69 -14.58
CA VAL A 503 7.80 17.36 -13.50
C VAL A 503 7.63 18.39 -12.39
N LEU A 504 6.92 17.99 -11.32
CA LEU A 504 6.81 18.73 -10.08
C LEU A 504 8.20 18.66 -9.43
N GLY A 505 9.11 19.53 -9.87
CA GLY A 505 10.35 19.78 -9.15
C GLY A 505 9.96 20.16 -7.72
N ALA A 506 10.44 19.39 -6.75
CA ALA A 506 10.16 19.62 -5.34
C ALA A 506 10.42 21.09 -4.99
N ALA A 507 9.35 21.85 -4.71
CA ALA A 507 9.51 23.15 -4.10
C ALA A 507 10.05 22.93 -2.67
N PRO A 508 11.19 23.55 -2.29
CA PRO A 508 11.56 23.65 -0.89
C PRO A 508 10.39 24.28 -0.12
N SER A 509 10.09 23.74 1.07
CA SER A 509 9.01 24.19 1.94
C SER A 509 8.94 25.72 2.02
N GLY A 510 7.87 26.32 1.48
CA GLY A 510 7.58 27.76 1.58
C GLY A 510 7.45 28.53 0.26
N SER A 511 7.65 27.91 -0.91
CA SER A 511 7.51 28.59 -2.21
C SER A 511 6.20 28.22 -2.93
N ALA A 512 5.65 29.18 -3.68
CA ALA A 512 4.41 29.03 -4.46
C ALA A 512 4.48 27.83 -5.43
N MET A 513 3.34 27.18 -5.66
CA MET A 513 3.20 26.13 -6.65
C MET A 513 3.48 26.70 -8.05
N THR A 514 4.52 26.23 -8.74
CA THR A 514 4.92 26.71 -10.07
C THR A 514 4.44 25.76 -11.17
N LEU A 515 3.82 26.33 -12.22
CA LEU A 515 3.54 25.65 -13.49
C LEU A 515 4.62 26.08 -14.49
N GLY A 516 5.53 25.18 -14.87
CA GLY A 516 6.56 25.48 -15.85
C GLY A 516 7.55 24.36 -16.10
N THR A 517 8.56 24.64 -16.92
CA THR A 517 9.69 23.76 -17.20
C THR A 517 10.95 24.28 -16.50
N ALA A 518 11.86 23.38 -16.13
CA ALA A 518 13.18 23.73 -15.57
C ALA A 518 14.29 23.74 -16.65
N ASP A 519 13.93 23.39 -17.89
CA ASP A 519 14.83 23.38 -19.03
C ASP A 519 14.62 24.63 -19.91
N ASN A 520 15.39 24.74 -20.99
CA ASN A 520 15.30 25.86 -21.92
C ASN A 520 14.22 25.66 -23.01
N HIS A 521 13.18 24.85 -22.75
CA HIS A 521 12.06 24.67 -23.67
C HIS A 521 10.90 25.61 -23.36
N PRO A 522 10.17 26.11 -24.38
CA PRO A 522 9.00 26.95 -24.17
C PRO A 522 7.87 26.25 -23.40
N ILE A 523 7.16 27.03 -22.58
CA ILE A 523 5.86 26.62 -22.01
C ILE A 523 4.76 27.09 -22.97
N GLU A 524 3.92 26.18 -23.45
CA GLU A 524 2.84 26.49 -24.38
C GLU A 524 1.46 26.16 -23.83
N LEU A 525 0.51 27.10 -23.95
CA LEU A 525 -0.92 26.85 -23.75
C LEU A 525 -1.62 26.81 -25.11
N HIS A 526 -2.27 25.69 -25.40
CA HIS A 526 -2.88 25.41 -26.70
C HIS A 526 -4.39 25.64 -26.70
N ALA A 527 -4.91 26.22 -27.78
CA ALA A 527 -6.34 26.30 -28.09
C ALA A 527 -6.57 25.79 -29.53
N ASN A 528 -7.54 24.90 -29.72
CA ASN A 528 -7.80 24.24 -31.03
C ASN A 528 -6.54 23.60 -31.66
N ASN A 529 -5.70 22.94 -30.85
CA ASN A 529 -4.42 22.33 -31.25
C ASN A 529 -3.34 23.32 -31.75
N TYR A 530 -3.48 24.62 -31.46
CA TYR A 530 -2.46 25.62 -31.75
C TYR A 530 -2.01 26.33 -30.48
N ALA A 531 -0.71 26.60 -30.35
CA ALA A 531 -0.17 27.40 -29.25
C ALA A 531 -0.73 28.83 -29.29
N ALA A 532 -1.52 29.18 -28.28
CA ALA A 532 -2.17 30.49 -28.12
C ALA A 532 -1.38 31.42 -27.19
N LEU A 533 -0.67 30.84 -26.20
CA LEU A 533 0.35 31.51 -25.39
C LEU A 533 1.63 30.67 -25.44
N ARG A 534 2.76 31.33 -25.71
CA ARG A 534 4.11 30.75 -25.59
C ARG A 534 4.94 31.62 -24.66
N LEU A 535 5.45 31.04 -23.59
CA LEU A 535 6.48 31.62 -22.74
C LEU A 535 7.80 31.00 -23.14
N ILE A 536 8.65 31.76 -23.82
CA ILE A 536 9.94 31.28 -24.32
C ILE A 536 11.01 31.67 -23.30
N PRO A 537 11.62 30.71 -22.58
CA PRO A 537 12.71 31.01 -21.67
C PRO A 537 13.90 31.58 -22.45
N THR A 538 14.66 32.43 -21.77
CA THR A 538 15.89 33.00 -22.32
C THR A 538 17.01 32.85 -21.30
N ASP A 539 18.25 32.80 -21.78
CA ASP A 539 19.46 32.64 -20.97
C ASP A 539 19.93 33.96 -20.33
N HIS A 540 19.33 35.08 -20.70
CA HIS A 540 19.72 36.42 -20.24
C HIS A 540 18.71 36.99 -19.23
N PHE A 541 19.18 37.19 -17.99
CA PHE A 541 18.45 37.82 -16.87
C PHE A 541 17.15 37.12 -16.41
N GLY A 542 16.85 35.91 -16.89
CA GLY A 542 15.67 35.15 -16.48
C GLY A 542 14.34 35.74 -16.96
N ALA A 543 14.37 36.65 -17.94
CA ALA A 543 13.18 37.28 -18.49
C ALA A 543 12.68 36.50 -19.74
N PRO A 544 11.55 35.79 -19.68
CA PRO A 544 11.03 35.08 -20.84
C PRO A 544 10.48 36.05 -21.88
N ASN A 545 10.46 35.62 -23.14
CA ASN A 545 9.63 36.27 -24.14
C ASN A 545 8.18 35.78 -24.01
N VAL A 546 7.21 36.68 -24.14
CA VAL A 546 5.78 36.38 -24.12
C VAL A 546 5.21 36.52 -25.52
N ILE A 547 4.69 35.44 -26.09
CA ILE A 547 4.08 35.47 -27.42
C ILE A 547 2.64 34.97 -27.35
N LEU A 548 1.69 35.88 -27.56
CA LEU A 548 0.26 35.63 -27.67
C LEU A 548 -0.23 35.81 -29.12
N GLY A 549 -1.44 35.30 -29.41
CA GLY A 549 -2.12 35.50 -30.69
C GLY A 549 -1.86 34.39 -31.71
N HIS A 550 -1.80 34.76 -32.99
CA HIS A 550 -1.65 33.79 -34.07
C HIS A 550 -0.30 33.04 -33.99
N ARG A 551 -0.29 31.75 -34.34
CA ARG A 551 0.87 30.85 -34.20
C ARG A 551 2.13 31.32 -34.95
N ASN A 552 1.96 32.10 -36.02
CA ASN A 552 3.07 32.62 -36.82
C ASN A 552 3.71 33.88 -36.21
N ASN A 553 3.14 34.46 -35.16
CA ASN A 553 3.83 35.51 -34.39
C ASN A 553 5.16 34.94 -33.90
N SER A 554 6.22 35.73 -33.95
CA SER A 554 7.56 35.22 -33.64
C SER A 554 8.43 36.26 -32.95
N VAL A 555 9.33 35.76 -32.13
CA VAL A 555 10.42 36.53 -31.54
C VAL A 555 11.71 35.94 -32.12
N SER A 556 12.60 36.81 -32.59
CA SER A 556 13.87 36.39 -33.22
C SER A 556 14.78 35.68 -32.22
N ASN A 557 15.66 34.82 -32.72
CA ASN A 557 16.57 34.05 -31.87
C ASN A 557 17.50 34.98 -31.06
N GLY A 558 17.72 34.65 -29.79
CA GLY A 558 18.55 35.44 -28.87
C GLY A 558 17.87 36.67 -28.27
N VAL A 559 16.70 37.09 -28.77
CA VAL A 559 15.94 38.19 -28.18
C VAL A 559 15.44 37.81 -26.78
N VAL A 560 15.47 38.76 -25.84
CA VAL A 560 15.01 38.56 -24.46
C VAL A 560 13.99 39.60 -24.04
N ALA A 561 13.12 39.24 -23.10
CA ALA A 561 12.07 40.10 -22.55
C ALA A 561 11.13 40.74 -23.59
N ALA A 562 10.98 40.15 -24.77
CA ALA A 562 10.07 40.62 -25.80
C ALA A 562 8.62 40.25 -25.49
N THR A 563 7.68 41.10 -25.88
CA THR A 563 6.25 40.87 -25.69
C THR A 563 5.48 41.05 -27.01
N ILE A 564 4.70 40.04 -27.39
CA ILE A 564 3.63 40.16 -28.39
C ILE A 564 2.32 39.85 -27.65
N SER A 565 1.47 40.85 -27.44
CA SER A 565 0.26 40.71 -26.63
C SER A 565 -0.94 40.10 -27.38
N GLY A 566 -0.85 39.93 -28.70
CA GLY A 566 -1.90 39.29 -29.50
C GLY A 566 -1.84 39.60 -31.00
N GLY A 567 -2.95 39.36 -31.70
CA GLY A 567 -3.09 39.64 -33.14
C GLY A 567 -2.29 38.69 -34.03
N GLY A 568 -1.98 39.16 -35.24
CA GLY A 568 -1.29 38.41 -36.29
C GLY A 568 -2.23 37.56 -37.13
N THR A 569 -1.78 37.23 -38.34
CA THR A 569 -2.44 36.28 -39.24
C THR A 569 -1.39 35.36 -39.88
N THR A 570 -1.83 34.46 -40.77
CA THR A 570 -0.91 33.61 -41.53
C THR A 570 0.04 34.43 -42.42
N THR A 571 -0.47 35.51 -43.02
CA THR A 571 0.27 36.37 -43.98
C THR A 571 0.86 37.61 -43.33
N GLU A 572 0.31 38.04 -42.19
CA GLU A 572 0.74 39.24 -41.47
C GLU A 572 1.05 38.90 -40.00
N PRO A 573 2.09 38.09 -39.72
CA PRO A 573 2.51 37.82 -38.35
C PRO A 573 3.16 39.05 -37.72
N ASN A 574 3.04 39.17 -36.40
CA ASN A 574 3.82 40.14 -35.63
C ASN A 574 5.20 39.56 -35.30
N ILE A 575 6.26 40.36 -35.48
CA ILE A 575 7.65 39.92 -35.33
C ILE A 575 8.39 40.87 -34.40
N VAL A 576 8.91 40.35 -33.28
CA VAL A 576 9.84 41.11 -32.42
C VAL A 576 11.26 40.63 -32.67
N GLY A 577 12.14 41.53 -33.09
CA GLY A 577 13.54 41.27 -33.40
C GLY A 577 14.55 41.86 -32.39
N GLY A 578 14.12 42.75 -31.50
CA GLY A 578 15.00 43.39 -30.52
C GLY A 578 14.63 43.08 -29.07
N HIS A 579 15.61 43.13 -28.17
CA HIS A 579 15.40 42.88 -26.73
C HIS A 579 14.42 43.88 -26.12
N PHE A 580 13.66 43.45 -25.10
CA PHE A 580 12.67 44.25 -24.35
C PHE A 580 11.62 44.96 -25.21
N SER A 581 11.45 44.52 -26.45
CA SER A 581 10.58 45.18 -27.41
C SER A 581 9.17 44.62 -27.34
N THR A 582 8.18 45.47 -27.60
CA THR A 582 6.76 45.15 -27.42
C THR A 582 5.95 45.44 -28.67
N ILE A 583 5.11 44.50 -29.07
CA ILE A 583 4.01 44.70 -30.01
C ILE A 583 2.69 44.47 -29.27
N GLY A 584 1.86 45.50 -29.16
CA GLY A 584 0.58 45.43 -28.46
C GLY A 584 -0.48 44.59 -29.17
N GLY A 585 -0.40 44.45 -30.50
CA GLY A 585 -1.33 43.66 -31.31
C GLY A 585 -1.28 44.02 -32.80
N GLY A 586 -2.41 43.90 -33.49
CA GLY A 586 -2.50 44.21 -34.94
C GLY A 586 -1.93 43.10 -35.82
N GLY A 587 -1.59 43.41 -37.08
CA GLY A 587 -1.08 42.44 -38.06
C GLY A 587 0.15 42.95 -38.81
N GLY A 588 1.16 42.11 -38.99
CA GLY A 588 2.32 42.44 -39.82
C GLY A 588 3.24 43.51 -39.23
N ASN A 589 3.21 43.71 -37.91
CA ASN A 589 4.07 44.67 -37.23
C ASN A 589 5.44 44.07 -36.93
N VAL A 590 6.50 44.87 -37.04
CA VAL A 590 7.89 44.48 -36.79
C VAL A 590 8.51 45.44 -35.76
N ALA A 591 9.04 44.91 -34.67
CA ALA A 591 9.72 45.66 -33.61
C ALA A 591 11.13 45.07 -33.40
N SER A 592 12.12 45.54 -34.17
CA SER A 592 13.44 44.92 -34.30
C SER A 592 14.59 45.65 -33.61
N GLY A 593 14.42 46.91 -33.20
CA GLY A 593 15.44 47.63 -32.41
C GLY A 593 15.39 47.23 -30.93
N PHE A 594 16.45 47.49 -30.17
CA PHE A 594 16.45 47.32 -28.71
C PHE A 594 15.38 48.19 -28.05
N ASN A 595 14.60 47.73 -27.06
CA ASN A 595 13.56 48.49 -26.36
C ASN A 595 12.52 49.21 -27.25
N THR A 596 12.15 48.62 -28.39
CA THR A 596 11.17 49.23 -29.31
C THR A 596 9.73 48.94 -28.92
N THR A 597 8.83 49.88 -29.22
CA THR A 597 7.39 49.69 -28.97
C THR A 597 6.59 49.93 -30.24
N VAL A 598 5.73 48.98 -30.60
CA VAL A 598 4.66 49.17 -31.58
C VAL A 598 3.31 48.95 -30.88
N GLY A 599 2.51 50.01 -30.71
CA GLY A 599 1.23 49.91 -30.01
C GLY A 599 0.22 48.99 -30.70
N GLY A 600 0.26 48.90 -32.03
CA GLY A 600 -0.60 48.04 -32.85
C GLY A 600 -0.63 48.50 -34.31
N GLY A 601 -1.77 48.37 -34.97
CA GLY A 601 -1.95 48.76 -36.37
C GLY A 601 -1.54 47.67 -37.37
N SER A 602 -1.25 48.06 -38.62
CA SER A 602 -0.86 47.13 -39.68
C SER A 602 0.39 47.58 -40.41
N GLY A 603 1.35 46.67 -40.58
CA GLY A 603 2.55 46.89 -41.39
C GLY A 603 3.52 47.93 -40.83
N ASN A 604 3.56 48.15 -39.51
CA ASN A 604 4.49 49.12 -38.90
C ASN A 604 5.86 48.49 -38.59
N ILE A 605 6.96 49.24 -38.78
CA ILE A 605 8.34 48.78 -38.61
C ILE A 605 9.11 49.71 -37.66
N ALA A 606 9.24 49.33 -36.39
CA ALA A 606 10.11 49.98 -35.41
C ALA A 606 11.45 49.24 -35.36
N SER A 607 12.52 49.81 -35.91
CA SER A 607 13.82 49.15 -36.08
C SER A 607 15.00 49.87 -35.43
N GLY A 608 14.84 51.14 -35.04
CA GLY A 608 15.86 51.85 -34.27
C GLY A 608 15.75 51.56 -32.78
N ASP A 609 16.86 51.50 -32.06
CA ASP A 609 16.85 51.25 -30.61
C ASP A 609 16.02 52.32 -29.88
N TYR A 610 15.21 51.96 -28.88
CA TYR A 610 14.27 52.83 -28.17
C TYR A 610 13.22 53.51 -29.04
N SER A 611 13.05 53.09 -30.29
CA SER A 611 12.05 53.69 -31.19
C SER A 611 10.62 53.29 -30.83
N THR A 612 9.69 54.20 -31.07
CA THR A 612 8.27 54.01 -30.73
C THR A 612 7.38 54.31 -31.91
N ILE A 613 6.49 53.38 -32.24
CA ILE A 613 5.36 53.58 -33.13
C ILE A 613 4.06 53.42 -32.35
N GLY A 614 3.25 54.48 -32.25
CA GLY A 614 1.96 54.43 -31.54
C GLY A 614 0.94 53.51 -32.21
N GLY A 615 0.97 53.41 -33.54
CA GLY A 615 0.10 52.55 -34.36
C GLY A 615 0.04 53.04 -35.81
N GLY A 616 -1.11 52.86 -36.47
CA GLY A 616 -1.35 53.32 -37.85
C GLY A 616 -1.02 52.27 -38.93
N TYR A 617 -0.79 52.74 -40.15
CA TYR A 617 -0.53 51.90 -41.33
C TYR A 617 0.82 52.25 -41.97
N GLY A 618 1.67 51.24 -42.17
CA GLY A 618 2.90 51.38 -42.96
C GLY A 618 3.93 52.37 -42.41
N ASN A 619 3.95 52.64 -41.10
CA ASN A 619 4.90 53.56 -40.50
C ASN A 619 6.25 52.89 -40.24
N THR A 620 7.35 53.64 -40.34
CA THR A 620 8.72 53.17 -40.04
C THR A 620 9.41 54.10 -39.05
N SER A 621 9.96 53.56 -37.97
CA SER A 621 10.79 54.29 -37.01
C SER A 621 12.12 53.56 -36.93
N SER A 622 13.14 54.00 -37.68
CA SER A 622 14.41 53.29 -37.85
C SER A 622 15.61 53.95 -37.21
N GLY A 623 15.50 55.21 -36.75
CA GLY A 623 16.56 55.84 -35.96
C GLY A 623 16.49 55.50 -34.47
N ALA A 624 17.61 55.55 -33.76
CA ALA A 624 17.62 55.32 -32.32
C ALA A 624 16.82 56.42 -31.59
N SER A 625 15.98 56.09 -30.61
CA SER A 625 15.05 56.98 -29.91
C SER A 625 14.12 57.76 -30.85
N SER A 626 13.87 57.23 -32.05
CA SER A 626 12.95 57.85 -33.01
C SER A 626 11.50 57.57 -32.65
N VAL A 627 10.59 58.47 -33.02
CA VAL A 627 9.18 58.36 -32.68
C VAL A 627 8.30 58.62 -33.90
N VAL A 628 7.37 57.69 -34.13
CA VAL A 628 6.21 57.90 -34.98
C VAL A 628 4.95 57.73 -34.12
N PRO A 629 4.23 58.80 -33.77
CA PRO A 629 3.04 58.68 -32.91
C PRO A 629 1.89 57.91 -33.59
N GLY A 630 1.92 57.77 -34.92
CA GLY A 630 0.93 57.06 -35.72
C GLY A 630 0.85 57.64 -37.14
N GLY A 631 -0.30 57.52 -37.78
CA GLY A 631 -0.56 58.05 -39.12
C GLY A 631 -0.30 57.03 -40.23
N ASP A 632 0.05 57.53 -41.41
CA ASP A 632 0.15 56.75 -42.64
C ASP A 632 1.50 57.00 -43.34
N GLY A 633 2.30 55.94 -43.49
CA GLY A 633 3.53 55.98 -44.28
C GLY A 633 4.64 56.92 -43.76
N ASN A 634 4.64 57.27 -42.47
CA ASN A 634 5.68 58.13 -41.89
C ASN A 634 6.99 57.37 -41.68
N VAL A 635 8.13 58.06 -41.79
CA VAL A 635 9.47 57.49 -41.59
C VAL A 635 10.28 58.40 -40.65
N ALA A 636 10.58 57.92 -39.46
CA ALA A 636 11.53 58.55 -38.54
C ALA A 636 12.87 57.78 -38.58
N ALA A 637 13.74 58.10 -39.53
CA ALA A 637 14.96 57.34 -39.80
C ALA A 637 16.23 57.90 -39.15
N GLY A 638 16.24 59.16 -38.73
CA GLY A 638 17.33 59.72 -37.94
C GLY A 638 17.25 59.37 -36.47
N ASP A 639 18.39 59.29 -35.78
CA ASP A 639 18.37 59.16 -34.31
C ASP A 639 17.67 60.35 -33.67
N THR A 640 16.98 60.17 -32.54
CA THR A 640 16.19 61.17 -31.83
C THR A 640 15.21 61.95 -32.73
N SER A 641 14.79 61.34 -33.85
CA SER A 641 13.90 61.98 -34.81
C SER A 641 12.43 61.73 -34.51
N PHE A 642 11.58 62.63 -34.98
CA PHE A 642 10.14 62.54 -34.81
C PHE A 642 9.46 62.73 -36.15
N ALA A 643 8.67 61.76 -36.61
CA ALA A 643 7.92 61.87 -37.87
C ALA A 643 6.43 61.66 -37.64
N ALA A 644 5.59 62.62 -38.01
CA ALA A 644 4.15 62.55 -37.77
C ALA A 644 3.31 63.09 -38.93
N GLY A 645 2.11 62.52 -39.08
CA GLY A 645 1.10 62.92 -40.07
C GLY A 645 0.96 61.92 -41.22
N SER A 646 1.16 62.37 -42.46
CA SER A 646 1.20 61.48 -43.64
C SER A 646 2.47 61.72 -44.45
N SER A 647 3.19 60.64 -44.78
CA SER A 647 4.41 60.70 -45.61
C SER A 647 5.52 61.65 -45.09
N ALA A 648 5.57 61.92 -43.78
CA ALA A 648 6.66 62.67 -43.15
C ALA A 648 7.93 61.82 -43.08
N LYS A 649 9.10 62.36 -43.47
CA LYS A 649 10.38 61.65 -43.52
C LYS A 649 11.48 62.39 -42.71
N ALA A 650 11.57 62.08 -41.42
CA ALA A 650 12.64 62.58 -40.54
C ALA A 650 13.91 61.74 -40.74
N ASN A 651 14.61 61.97 -41.85
CA ASN A 651 15.71 61.13 -42.35
C ASN A 651 17.06 61.31 -41.63
N HIS A 652 17.23 62.36 -40.83
CA HIS A 652 18.52 62.72 -40.22
C HIS A 652 18.39 62.87 -38.71
N THR A 653 19.49 62.66 -37.98
CA THR A 653 19.53 62.72 -36.51
C THR A 653 19.00 64.04 -35.96
N GLY A 654 18.24 63.99 -34.87
CA GLY A 654 17.61 65.11 -34.18
C GLY A 654 16.54 65.85 -34.98
N THR A 655 16.05 65.26 -36.09
CA THR A 655 15.07 65.94 -36.93
C THR A 655 13.65 65.73 -36.45
N PHE A 656 12.89 66.81 -36.35
CA PHE A 656 11.45 66.75 -36.16
C PHE A 656 10.81 67.08 -37.50
N VAL A 657 10.00 66.18 -38.05
CA VAL A 657 9.28 66.37 -39.31
C VAL A 657 7.80 66.11 -39.09
N TRP A 658 7.00 67.16 -39.26
CA TRP A 658 5.55 67.03 -39.31
C TRP A 658 5.08 67.33 -40.73
N ALA A 659 4.22 66.46 -41.26
CA ALA A 659 3.63 66.63 -42.59
C ALA A 659 2.11 66.49 -42.54
N ASP A 660 1.43 67.45 -43.15
CA ASP A 660 -0.01 67.40 -43.38
C ASP A 660 -0.47 66.21 -44.27
N ALA A 661 -1.78 66.13 -44.54
CA ALA A 661 -2.41 65.08 -45.32
C ALA A 661 -2.07 65.08 -46.83
N THR A 662 -1.10 65.88 -47.27
CA THR A 662 -0.68 65.88 -48.67
C THR A 662 0.17 64.64 -48.98
N THR A 663 -0.02 64.06 -50.17
CA THR A 663 0.55 62.75 -50.54
C THR A 663 2.03 62.77 -50.92
N GLY A 664 2.67 63.95 -50.93
CA GLY A 664 4.09 64.08 -51.27
C GLY A 664 4.99 63.71 -50.09
N SER A 665 6.14 63.10 -50.37
CA SER A 665 7.18 62.91 -49.36
C SER A 665 7.69 64.27 -48.87
N PHE A 666 7.75 64.49 -47.56
CA PHE A 666 8.36 65.69 -46.96
C PHE A 666 9.52 65.27 -46.08
N ALA A 667 10.75 65.59 -46.51
CA ALA A 667 11.96 64.98 -45.96
C ALA A 667 12.94 65.99 -45.38
N SER A 668 13.62 65.61 -44.29
CA SER A 668 14.80 66.32 -43.83
C SER A 668 16.00 66.14 -44.74
N THR A 669 16.87 67.14 -44.74
CA THR A 669 18.07 67.24 -45.61
C THR A 669 19.37 67.34 -44.82
N SER A 670 19.30 67.54 -43.49
CA SER A 670 20.44 67.59 -42.57
C SER A 670 19.99 67.27 -41.14
N THR A 671 20.93 67.07 -40.22
CA THR A 671 20.69 66.80 -38.80
C THR A 671 20.14 68.01 -38.04
N ASN A 672 19.42 67.76 -36.94
CA ASN A 672 18.86 68.74 -36.00
C ASN A 672 17.93 69.77 -36.64
N GLN A 673 17.27 69.39 -37.74
CA GLN A 673 16.27 70.20 -38.40
C GLN A 673 14.89 70.01 -37.78
N PHE A 674 14.24 71.11 -37.46
CA PHE A 674 12.81 71.14 -37.18
C PHE A 674 12.09 71.59 -38.46
N LEU A 675 11.39 70.66 -39.10
CA LEU A 675 10.71 70.86 -40.37
C LEU A 675 9.21 70.64 -40.21
N ILE A 676 8.43 71.58 -40.73
CA ILE A 676 6.99 71.48 -40.78
C ILE A 676 6.55 71.73 -42.22
N ARG A 677 5.75 70.81 -42.76
CA ARG A 677 4.91 71.06 -43.93
C ARG A 677 3.47 71.12 -43.47
N ALA A 678 2.96 72.34 -43.43
CA ALA A 678 1.55 72.63 -43.20
C ALA A 678 1.08 73.54 -44.33
N SER A 679 0.33 72.99 -45.30
CA SER A 679 -0.21 73.75 -46.43
C SER A 679 -1.14 74.88 -46.00
N GLY A 680 -1.69 74.80 -44.78
CA GLY A 680 -2.49 75.85 -44.13
C GLY A 680 -1.72 76.84 -43.24
N GLY A 681 -0.38 76.75 -43.15
CA GLY A 681 0.46 77.63 -42.33
C GLY A 681 0.87 77.09 -40.95
N VAL A 682 1.87 77.72 -40.32
CA VAL A 682 2.38 77.40 -38.98
C VAL A 682 2.12 78.56 -38.02
N GLY A 683 1.28 78.34 -37.00
CA GLY A 683 0.98 79.32 -35.96
C GLY A 683 1.71 79.04 -34.65
N ILE A 684 2.42 80.03 -34.10
CA ILE A 684 2.97 80.02 -32.73
C ILE A 684 2.27 81.12 -31.94
N GLY A 685 1.43 80.73 -30.97
CA GLY A 685 0.60 81.67 -30.20
C GLY A 685 -0.66 82.17 -30.94
N THR A 686 -0.98 81.58 -32.10
CA THR A 686 -2.19 81.87 -32.90
C THR A 686 -2.82 80.59 -33.45
N THR A 687 -4.14 80.55 -33.56
CA THR A 687 -4.91 79.46 -34.19
C THR A 687 -5.29 79.73 -35.65
N ASP A 688 -4.98 80.92 -36.16
CA ASP A 688 -5.35 81.37 -37.51
C ASP A 688 -4.14 82.04 -38.21
N PRO A 689 -3.07 81.27 -38.52
CA PRO A 689 -1.88 81.83 -39.14
C PRO A 689 -2.19 82.36 -40.54
N GLN A 690 -1.93 83.64 -40.79
CA GLN A 690 -2.20 84.30 -42.07
C GLN A 690 -1.04 84.16 -43.08
N GLY A 691 0.05 83.50 -42.67
CA GLY A 691 1.26 83.30 -43.47
C GLY A 691 1.95 81.97 -43.17
N ALA A 692 3.09 81.74 -43.84
CA ALA A 692 3.82 80.47 -43.72
C ALA A 692 4.34 80.20 -42.29
N LEU A 693 4.80 81.25 -41.59
CA LEU A 693 5.11 81.23 -40.16
C LEU A 693 4.56 82.53 -39.54
N ASP A 694 3.69 82.40 -38.56
CA ASP A 694 3.10 83.53 -37.84
C ASP A 694 3.33 83.36 -36.33
N ILE A 695 3.98 84.36 -35.70
CA ILE A 695 4.34 84.36 -34.28
C ILE A 695 3.65 85.54 -33.60
N ALA A 696 2.64 85.25 -32.77
CA ALA A 696 1.97 86.24 -31.94
C ALA A 696 2.63 86.31 -30.57
N VAL A 697 3.15 87.49 -30.18
CA VAL A 697 3.70 87.75 -28.84
C VAL A 697 2.74 88.59 -28.01
N ALA A 698 2.64 88.30 -26.72
CA ALA A 698 1.82 89.06 -25.79
C ALA A 698 2.38 90.48 -25.58
N ASP A 699 1.50 91.41 -25.20
CA ASP A 699 1.89 92.80 -24.97
C ASP A 699 3.01 92.92 -23.91
N GLY A 700 3.99 93.79 -24.18
CA GLY A 700 5.18 93.99 -23.32
C GLY A 700 6.33 92.98 -23.49
N GLN A 701 6.18 91.96 -24.35
CA GLN A 701 7.26 91.00 -24.64
C GLN A 701 7.99 91.32 -25.95
N ARG A 702 9.20 90.76 -26.11
CA ARG A 702 10.04 90.97 -27.30
C ARG A 702 10.57 89.64 -27.81
N LEU A 703 10.68 89.52 -29.13
CA LEU A 703 11.45 88.44 -29.76
C LEU A 703 12.94 88.76 -29.62
N GLN A 704 13.69 87.91 -28.91
CA GLN A 704 15.12 88.06 -28.68
C GLN A 704 15.89 86.89 -29.28
N PHE A 705 17.04 87.14 -29.90
CA PHE A 705 18.01 86.11 -30.32
C PHE A 705 19.26 86.25 -29.44
N ARG A 706 19.49 85.29 -28.54
CA ARG A 706 20.57 85.34 -27.56
C ARG A 706 21.72 84.42 -27.96
N TYR A 707 22.94 84.82 -27.61
CA TYR A 707 24.15 84.01 -27.81
C TYR A 707 24.30 83.04 -26.65
N GLU A 708 24.15 81.75 -26.91
CA GLU A 708 24.59 80.69 -26.02
C GLU A 708 25.39 79.67 -26.83
N ASN A 709 26.59 79.34 -26.36
CA ASN A 709 27.39 78.21 -26.86
C ASN A 709 27.79 78.29 -28.35
N ASP A 710 28.33 79.42 -28.79
CA ASP A 710 29.16 79.51 -30.00
C ASP A 710 28.48 79.30 -31.37
N LEU A 711 27.14 79.26 -31.42
CA LEU A 711 26.42 79.69 -32.64
C LEU A 711 26.22 81.19 -32.61
N VAL A 712 26.57 81.90 -33.69
CA VAL A 712 26.20 83.31 -33.85
C VAL A 712 24.68 83.37 -34.06
N PRO A 713 23.90 83.88 -33.09
CA PRO A 713 22.46 84.02 -33.25
C PRO A 713 22.23 85.04 -34.34
N GLY A 714 21.51 84.62 -35.37
CA GLY A 714 21.27 85.44 -36.54
C GLY A 714 19.96 85.05 -37.18
N LEU A 715 19.18 86.05 -37.55
CA LEU A 715 18.03 85.83 -38.41
C LEU A 715 18.53 85.72 -39.85
N ASN A 716 18.65 84.50 -40.37
CA ASN A 716 18.98 84.27 -41.77
C ASN A 716 17.70 84.32 -42.62
N VAL A 717 17.47 85.45 -43.31
CA VAL A 717 16.31 85.63 -44.19
C VAL A 717 16.69 85.24 -45.61
N LYS A 718 16.29 84.03 -46.04
CA LYS A 718 16.53 83.52 -47.39
C LYS A 718 15.20 83.44 -48.16
N THR A 719 15.16 84.02 -49.34
CA THR A 719 14.05 83.90 -50.30
C THR A 719 14.43 82.91 -51.40
N THR A 720 13.47 82.24 -52.01
CA THR A 720 13.69 81.36 -53.17
C THR A 720 13.57 82.11 -54.52
N GLY A 721 13.75 83.44 -54.53
CA GLY A 721 13.67 84.32 -55.72
C GLY A 721 14.56 85.57 -55.62
N ASP A 722 14.55 86.44 -56.63
CA ASP A 722 15.54 87.53 -56.90
C ASP A 722 15.64 88.69 -55.88
N TYR A 723 14.98 88.62 -54.72
CA TYR A 723 15.01 89.71 -53.73
C TYR A 723 16.12 89.49 -52.69
N PRO A 724 16.99 90.49 -52.42
CA PRO A 724 18.00 90.37 -51.39
C PRO A 724 17.34 90.18 -50.01
N GLY A 725 17.94 89.33 -49.16
CA GLY A 725 17.52 89.20 -47.77
C GLY A 725 17.78 90.49 -47.01
N ILE A 726 16.72 91.21 -46.61
CA ILE A 726 16.85 92.47 -45.88
C ILE A 726 16.44 92.26 -44.42
N LEU A 727 17.36 92.53 -43.49
CA LEU A 727 17.05 92.74 -42.07
C LEU A 727 16.72 94.22 -41.85
N ARG A 728 15.45 94.56 -41.60
CA ARG A 728 15.03 95.95 -41.30
C ARG A 728 14.75 96.13 -39.81
N LEU A 729 15.51 97.01 -39.17
CA LEU A 729 15.28 97.50 -37.81
C LEU A 729 14.83 98.98 -37.89
N ARG A 730 13.76 99.36 -37.20
CA ARG A 730 13.17 100.71 -37.36
C ARG A 730 13.63 101.76 -36.33
N ASN A 731 14.44 101.38 -35.33
CA ASN A 731 14.78 102.25 -34.19
C ASN A 731 16.29 102.33 -33.87
N ALA A 732 16.85 101.43 -33.06
CA ALA A 732 18.23 101.52 -32.55
C ALA A 732 19.01 100.20 -32.68
N LEU A 733 20.35 100.28 -32.61
CA LEU A 733 21.27 99.15 -32.51
C LEU A 733 22.23 99.39 -31.34
N GLU A 734 22.26 98.47 -30.38
CA GLU A 734 23.02 98.58 -29.15
C GLU A 734 23.82 97.29 -28.95
N ILE A 735 25.11 97.41 -28.59
CA ILE A 735 26.03 96.27 -28.47
C ILE A 735 26.60 96.26 -27.06
N TRP A 736 26.03 95.42 -26.21
CA TRP A 736 26.46 95.26 -24.83
C TRP A 736 27.57 94.22 -24.72
N PRO A 737 28.39 94.29 -23.66
CA PRO A 737 29.02 93.09 -23.13
C PRO A 737 27.97 91.99 -22.96
N ASP A 738 28.40 90.74 -23.01
CA ASP A 738 27.51 89.64 -22.68
C ASP A 738 26.87 89.80 -21.29
N ASP A 739 25.80 89.04 -21.00
CA ASP A 739 25.01 89.19 -19.77
C ASP A 739 25.84 89.03 -18.47
N THR A 740 27.03 88.44 -18.59
CA THR A 740 28.00 88.24 -17.49
C THR A 740 29.13 89.26 -17.45
N ALA A 741 29.18 90.16 -18.43
CA ALA A 741 30.25 91.11 -18.71
C ALA A 741 31.65 90.50 -18.90
N ALA A 742 31.75 89.20 -19.17
CA ALA A 742 33.00 88.50 -19.42
C ALA A 742 33.56 88.76 -20.82
N ARG A 743 32.66 88.97 -21.79
CA ARG A 743 32.98 89.17 -23.20
C ARG A 743 32.44 90.53 -23.61
N ALA A 744 33.34 91.47 -23.89
CA ALA A 744 32.94 92.84 -24.16
C ALA A 744 32.25 92.98 -25.52
N GLY A 745 31.41 94.00 -25.63
CA GLY A 745 30.72 94.33 -26.89
C GLY A 745 31.72 94.48 -28.03
N LYS A 746 31.41 93.84 -29.16
CA LYS A 746 32.29 93.84 -30.34
C LYS A 746 31.50 94.15 -31.60
N LEU A 747 32.06 94.99 -32.45
CA LEU A 747 31.53 95.29 -33.77
C LEU A 747 32.61 95.01 -34.83
N ASP A 748 32.35 94.00 -35.65
CA ASP A 748 33.21 93.60 -36.76
C ASP A 748 32.52 93.87 -38.09
N VAL A 749 33.21 94.55 -39.00
CA VAL A 749 32.78 94.68 -40.40
C VAL A 749 33.71 93.85 -41.27
N ARG A 750 33.10 93.02 -42.12
CA ARG A 750 33.80 92.03 -42.92
C ARG A 750 33.60 92.28 -44.41
N ASN A 751 34.63 92.00 -45.20
CA ASN A 751 34.51 92.03 -46.66
C ASN A 751 33.81 90.74 -47.19
N ALA A 752 33.58 90.65 -48.50
CA ALA A 752 32.93 89.47 -49.13
C ALA A 752 33.72 88.16 -48.97
N ALA A 753 35.03 88.25 -48.68
CA ALA A 753 35.86 87.10 -48.33
C ALA A 753 35.83 86.77 -46.82
N GLY A 754 35.10 87.53 -46.00
CA GLY A 754 34.93 87.32 -44.57
C GLY A 754 35.99 87.97 -43.68
N ASN A 755 36.96 88.69 -44.24
CA ASN A 755 38.05 89.30 -43.48
C ASN A 755 37.55 90.50 -42.70
N ILE A 756 37.81 90.53 -41.40
CA ILE A 756 37.58 91.69 -40.56
C ILE A 756 38.49 92.80 -41.08
N THR A 757 37.86 93.85 -41.58
CA THR A 757 38.57 95.04 -42.06
C THR A 757 38.54 96.16 -41.03
N VAL A 758 37.55 96.15 -40.12
CA VAL A 758 37.42 97.07 -38.99
C VAL A 758 36.88 96.28 -37.80
N SER A 759 37.54 96.42 -36.65
CA SER A 759 37.11 95.83 -35.37
C SER A 759 37.28 96.85 -34.25
N ALA A 760 36.22 97.03 -33.46
CA ALA A 760 36.25 97.71 -32.18
C ALA A 760 36.04 96.68 -31.05
N ASP A 761 37.00 96.59 -30.13
CA ASP A 761 37.01 95.64 -29.02
C ASP A 761 36.82 96.35 -27.68
N GLY A 762 35.68 96.10 -27.04
CA GLY A 762 35.37 96.68 -25.73
C GLY A 762 36.17 96.11 -24.55
N GLN A 763 36.93 95.01 -24.71
CA GLN A 763 37.59 94.30 -23.59
C GLN A 763 39.02 94.80 -23.34
N SER A 764 39.80 94.99 -24.40
CA SER A 764 41.13 95.62 -24.35
C SER A 764 41.06 97.14 -24.56
N GLY A 765 39.92 97.62 -25.08
CA GLY A 765 39.79 98.97 -25.61
C GLY A 765 40.52 99.17 -26.92
N ASN A 766 41.12 98.12 -27.50
CA ASN A 766 41.84 98.23 -28.75
C ASN A 766 40.87 98.44 -29.90
N VAL A 767 41.30 99.29 -30.82
CA VAL A 767 40.74 99.35 -32.15
C VAL A 767 41.79 98.78 -33.08
N THR A 768 41.35 97.98 -34.05
CA THR A 768 42.23 97.47 -35.08
C THR A 768 41.62 97.70 -36.45
N ALA A 769 42.48 98.11 -37.36
CA ALA A 769 42.15 98.36 -38.74
C ALA A 769 43.38 98.00 -39.57
N VAL A 770 43.18 97.67 -40.84
CA VAL A 770 44.27 97.34 -41.77
C VAL A 770 45.31 98.47 -41.87
N SER A 771 44.91 99.72 -41.65
CA SER A 771 45.80 100.88 -41.53
C SER A 771 45.18 101.92 -40.59
N PHE A 772 46.01 102.48 -39.71
CA PHE A 772 45.71 103.73 -39.02
C PHE A 772 46.42 104.87 -39.75
N SER A 773 45.65 105.80 -40.29
CA SER A 773 46.16 106.95 -41.01
C SER A 773 45.82 108.22 -40.23
N PRO A 774 46.60 108.55 -39.18
CA PRO A 774 46.35 109.73 -38.38
C PRO A 774 46.62 111.01 -39.19
N THR A 775 45.92 112.08 -38.85
CA THR A 775 46.10 113.38 -39.51
C THR A 775 47.47 113.97 -39.17
N SER A 776 48.36 114.14 -40.15
CA SER A 776 49.70 114.75 -39.98
C SER A 776 50.01 115.78 -41.07
N ASP A 777 49.14 116.76 -41.23
CA ASP A 777 49.28 117.91 -42.14
C ASP A 777 49.95 119.11 -41.43
N ARG A 778 50.82 119.87 -42.13
CA ARG A 778 51.40 121.13 -41.62
C ARG A 778 50.33 122.20 -41.38
N ASN A 779 49.25 122.21 -42.19
CA ASN A 779 48.11 123.12 -41.98
C ASN A 779 47.31 122.79 -40.71
N ALA A 780 47.54 121.60 -40.16
CA ALA A 780 46.98 121.17 -38.90
C ALA A 780 47.96 121.32 -37.71
N LYS A 781 49.18 121.90 -37.87
CA LYS A 781 50.26 122.00 -36.85
C LYS A 781 50.94 123.39 -36.79
N GLU A 782 51.44 123.83 -35.63
CA GLU A 782 52.06 125.15 -35.41
C GLU A 782 53.20 125.14 -34.34
N ASN A 783 53.94 126.27 -34.18
CA ASN A 783 55.00 126.52 -33.18
C ASN A 783 56.26 125.61 -33.23
N PHE A 784 57.08 125.74 -34.27
CA PHE A 784 58.28 124.90 -34.51
C PHE A 784 59.58 125.43 -33.87
N ALA A 785 60.43 124.54 -33.31
CA ALA A 785 61.77 124.88 -32.75
C ALA A 785 62.83 123.77 -33.01
N PRO A 786 64.14 124.11 -33.17
CA PRO A 786 65.22 123.14 -33.42
C PRO A 786 65.68 122.37 -32.16
N VAL A 787 66.23 121.15 -32.34
CA VAL A 787 66.58 120.19 -31.27
C VAL A 787 68.06 119.76 -31.36
N ASP A 788 68.77 119.67 -30.23
CA ASP A 788 70.15 119.17 -30.13
C ASP A 788 70.17 117.64 -29.92
N ALA A 789 70.67 116.92 -30.92
CA ALA A 789 70.67 115.46 -30.94
C ALA A 789 71.65 114.80 -29.96
N ARG A 790 72.81 115.41 -29.63
CA ARG A 790 73.74 114.84 -28.62
C ARG A 790 73.17 115.00 -27.21
N ALA A 791 72.46 116.11 -26.98
CA ALA A 791 71.76 116.34 -25.72
C ALA A 791 70.54 115.43 -25.58
N VAL A 792 69.70 115.28 -26.60
CA VAL A 792 68.57 114.34 -26.56
C VAL A 792 69.06 112.90 -26.46
N LEU A 793 70.13 112.52 -27.15
CA LEU A 793 70.72 111.21 -26.92
C LEU A 793 71.22 111.07 -25.49
N ALA A 794 71.92 112.06 -24.92
CA ALA A 794 72.35 111.98 -23.54
C ALA A 794 71.15 111.87 -22.58
N GLN A 795 70.04 112.56 -22.87
CA GLN A 795 68.80 112.47 -22.10
C GLN A 795 68.12 111.12 -22.26
N VAL A 796 68.02 110.58 -23.48
CA VAL A 796 67.48 109.24 -23.76
C VAL A 796 68.37 108.15 -23.18
N ALA A 797 69.70 108.31 -23.24
CA ALA A 797 70.67 107.40 -22.63
C ALA A 797 70.58 107.40 -21.10
N ASN A 798 70.13 108.51 -20.51
CA ASN A 798 69.82 108.62 -19.09
C ASN A 798 68.33 108.37 -18.78
N LEU A 799 67.48 108.17 -19.80
CA LEU A 799 66.04 108.03 -19.60
C LEU A 799 65.77 106.63 -19.06
N PRO A 800 65.05 106.52 -17.94
CA PRO A 800 64.74 105.22 -17.38
C PRO A 800 63.88 104.41 -18.34
N ILE A 801 64.49 103.41 -18.98
CA ILE A 801 63.76 102.41 -19.74
C ILE A 801 63.59 101.20 -18.84
N SER A 802 62.34 100.98 -18.48
CA SER A 802 61.95 99.88 -17.62
C SER A 802 61.15 98.87 -18.43
N ARG A 803 61.24 97.61 -18.03
CA ARG A 803 60.20 96.64 -18.38
C ARG A 803 59.06 96.78 -17.40
N TRP A 804 57.83 96.69 -17.91
CA TRP A 804 56.63 96.91 -17.14
C TRP A 804 55.45 96.15 -17.75
N SER A 805 54.38 95.99 -16.98
CA SER A 805 53.14 95.39 -17.46
C SER A 805 51.94 96.23 -17.02
N PHE A 806 50.83 96.18 -17.76
CA PHE A 806 49.60 96.86 -17.35
C PHE A 806 48.98 96.20 -16.13
N LYS A 807 48.35 96.98 -15.25
CA LYS A 807 47.66 96.42 -14.07
C LYS A 807 46.49 95.51 -14.45
N SER A 808 45.84 95.77 -15.58
CA SER A 808 44.76 94.95 -16.15
C SER A 808 45.26 93.74 -16.96
N ASP A 809 46.55 93.70 -17.31
CA ASP A 809 47.21 92.57 -17.98
C ASP A 809 48.70 92.46 -17.57
N PRO A 810 49.00 92.01 -16.34
CA PRO A 810 50.35 91.98 -15.81
C PRO A 810 51.24 90.91 -16.47
N SER A 811 50.64 90.04 -17.29
CA SER A 811 51.30 88.91 -17.95
C SER A 811 52.12 89.31 -19.17
N VAL A 812 51.82 90.49 -19.75
CA VAL A 812 52.50 91.01 -20.94
C VAL A 812 53.52 92.07 -20.52
N ALA A 813 54.81 91.75 -20.66
CA ALA A 813 55.90 92.68 -20.38
C ALA A 813 56.14 93.56 -21.60
N HIS A 814 55.79 94.82 -21.45
CA HIS A 814 56.15 95.88 -22.36
C HIS A 814 57.51 96.48 -21.93
N ILE A 815 58.15 97.22 -22.84
CA ILE A 815 59.38 97.96 -22.54
C ILE A 815 59.23 99.37 -23.08
N GLY A 816 59.58 100.34 -22.24
CA GLY A 816 59.49 101.74 -22.60
C GLY A 816 59.56 102.64 -21.37
N PRO A 817 59.61 103.96 -21.58
CA PRO A 817 59.56 104.93 -20.50
C PRO A 817 58.13 105.00 -19.91
N MET A 818 58.01 105.51 -18.68
CA MET A 818 56.72 105.90 -18.14
C MET A 818 56.31 107.27 -18.70
N ALA A 819 55.01 107.47 -18.90
CA ALA A 819 54.46 108.70 -19.49
C ALA A 819 54.93 109.96 -18.74
N GLN A 820 55.04 109.90 -17.42
CA GLN A 820 55.45 111.03 -16.58
C GLN A 820 56.93 111.40 -16.74
N ASP A 821 57.83 110.42 -16.89
CA ASP A 821 59.27 110.64 -17.07
C ASP A 821 59.59 111.14 -18.48
N PHE A 822 58.87 110.60 -19.46
CA PHE A 822 58.89 111.10 -20.83
C PHE A 822 58.40 112.56 -20.87
N HIS A 823 57.29 112.83 -20.18
CA HIS A 823 56.75 114.19 -20.09
C HIS A 823 57.69 115.14 -19.31
N SER A 824 58.37 114.73 -18.24
CA SER A 824 59.28 115.64 -17.50
C SER A 824 60.59 115.94 -18.23
N THR A 825 61.08 114.98 -19.03
CA THR A 825 62.34 115.13 -19.78
C THR A 825 62.16 115.93 -21.06
N PHE A 826 61.03 115.70 -21.77
CA PHE A 826 60.80 116.27 -23.10
C PHE A 826 59.63 117.26 -23.16
N ASN A 827 58.70 117.21 -22.19
CA ASN A 827 57.57 118.14 -22.03
C ASN A 827 56.60 118.19 -23.22
N VAL A 828 56.14 117.01 -23.67
CA VAL A 828 55.20 116.83 -24.81
C VAL A 828 54.08 115.83 -24.48
N GLY A 829 52.87 115.98 -25.06
CA GLY A 829 51.68 115.13 -24.84
C GLY A 829 50.42 115.90 -24.35
N ILE A 830 49.23 115.24 -24.33
CA ILE A 830 47.94 115.86 -23.91
C ILE A 830 47.69 115.82 -22.41
N ASP A 831 48.27 114.84 -21.73
CA ASP A 831 48.24 114.68 -20.29
C ASP A 831 49.47 113.87 -19.86
N GLU A 832 49.69 113.79 -18.55
CA GLU A 832 50.82 113.02 -17.99
C GLU A 832 50.56 111.50 -17.92
N LYS A 833 49.50 110.99 -18.56
CA LYS A 833 49.06 109.58 -18.46
C LYS A 833 49.15 108.83 -19.79
N HIS A 834 49.21 109.55 -20.92
CA HIS A 834 49.24 108.96 -22.24
C HIS A 834 50.41 109.51 -23.07
N ILE A 835 51.13 108.62 -23.73
CA ILE A 835 52.11 109.00 -24.75
C ILE A 835 51.44 108.75 -26.10
N SER A 836 51.30 109.81 -26.89
CA SER A 836 50.81 109.65 -28.25
C SER A 836 51.88 108.96 -29.11
N THR A 837 51.47 108.12 -30.05
CA THR A 837 52.42 107.42 -30.93
C THR A 837 53.25 108.39 -31.76
N VAL A 838 52.67 109.52 -32.16
CA VAL A 838 53.36 110.55 -32.96
C VAL A 838 54.51 111.24 -32.19
N ASP A 839 54.41 111.41 -30.87
CA ASP A 839 55.43 112.12 -30.08
C ASP A 839 56.63 111.23 -29.73
N ALA A 840 56.38 109.94 -29.44
CA ALA A 840 57.43 108.98 -29.13
C ALA A 840 58.38 108.74 -30.31
N ASP A 841 57.83 108.60 -31.52
CA ASP A 841 58.59 108.38 -32.75
C ASP A 841 59.56 109.55 -33.03
N GLY A 842 59.13 110.78 -32.74
CA GLY A 842 59.93 111.99 -32.95
C GLY A 842 61.20 112.00 -32.08
N VAL A 843 61.09 111.67 -30.80
CA VAL A 843 62.23 111.65 -29.87
C VAL A 843 63.22 110.53 -30.19
N ALA A 844 62.73 109.35 -30.56
CA ALA A 844 63.57 108.20 -30.87
C ALA A 844 64.51 108.45 -32.07
N LEU A 845 63.98 109.06 -33.14
CA LEU A 845 64.76 109.41 -34.32
C LEU A 845 65.90 110.39 -33.99
N ALA A 846 65.66 111.34 -33.09
CA ALA A 846 66.67 112.32 -32.67
C ALA A 846 67.85 111.66 -31.90
N ALA A 847 67.59 110.66 -31.06
CA ALA A 847 68.64 110.00 -30.28
C ALA A 847 69.56 109.09 -31.11
N ILE A 848 69.01 108.36 -32.09
CA ILE A 848 69.81 107.46 -32.96
C ILE A 848 70.90 108.24 -33.70
N GLN A 849 70.57 109.46 -34.13
CA GLN A 849 71.54 110.34 -34.78
C GLN A 849 72.75 110.64 -33.89
N GLY A 850 72.57 110.72 -32.56
CA GLY A 850 73.67 110.94 -31.64
C GLY A 850 74.57 109.71 -31.44
N LEU A 851 74.05 108.48 -31.50
CA LEU A 851 74.79 107.27 -31.05
C LEU A 851 75.82 106.87 -32.11
N ASN A 852 75.44 107.04 -33.37
CA ASN A 852 76.32 106.83 -34.50
C ASN A 852 77.60 107.66 -34.39
N GLN A 853 77.53 108.83 -33.76
CA GLN A 853 78.69 109.70 -33.54
C GLN A 853 79.72 109.10 -32.54
N VAL A 854 79.34 108.16 -31.65
CA VAL A 854 80.21 107.61 -30.58
C VAL A 854 80.93 106.32 -31.01
N VAL A 855 80.25 105.45 -31.77
CA VAL A 855 80.80 104.13 -32.15
C VAL A 855 82.06 104.26 -33.02
N ASP A 856 82.07 105.25 -33.91
CA ASP A 856 83.21 105.52 -34.79
C ASP A 856 84.50 105.85 -34.02
N GLU A 857 84.40 106.37 -32.79
CA GLU A 857 85.57 106.68 -31.96
C GLU A 857 86.19 105.44 -31.33
N LYS A 858 85.37 104.47 -30.88
CA LYS A 858 85.86 103.28 -30.16
C LYS A 858 86.54 102.24 -31.05
N ASN A 859 86.11 102.11 -32.31
CA ASN A 859 86.70 101.14 -33.23
C ASN A 859 88.20 101.39 -33.51
N LYS A 860 88.67 102.63 -33.35
CA LYS A 860 90.09 102.98 -33.50
C LYS A 860 90.97 102.43 -32.37
N GLU A 861 90.41 102.17 -31.19
CA GLU A 861 91.18 101.83 -29.99
C GLU A 861 91.54 100.33 -29.90
N ILE A 862 90.65 99.44 -30.36
CA ILE A 862 90.82 97.98 -30.26
C ILE A 862 91.97 97.47 -31.13
N GLU A 863 92.19 98.06 -32.30
CA GLU A 863 93.25 97.69 -33.23
C GLU A 863 94.65 97.76 -32.61
N ILE A 864 94.84 98.68 -31.66
CA ILE A 864 96.11 98.85 -30.96
C ILE A 864 96.40 97.67 -30.00
N LEU A 865 95.38 96.99 -29.45
CA LEU A 865 95.55 95.94 -28.43
C LEU A 865 95.89 94.55 -29.01
N LYS A 866 95.28 94.16 -30.14
CA LYS A 866 95.57 92.86 -30.79
C LYS A 866 97.04 92.69 -31.12
N HIS A 867 97.71 93.78 -31.48
CA HIS A 867 99.13 93.79 -31.80
C HIS A 867 100.05 93.35 -30.64
N ARG A 868 99.64 93.50 -29.37
CA ARG A 868 100.48 93.15 -28.21
C ARG A 868 100.43 91.67 -27.84
N LEU A 869 99.29 91.00 -28.05
CA LEU A 869 99.10 89.61 -27.63
C LEU A 869 99.98 88.65 -28.44
N HIS A 870 100.11 88.90 -29.74
CA HIS A 870 100.91 88.08 -30.65
C HIS A 870 102.40 88.04 -30.31
N ALA A 871 102.92 89.10 -29.67
CA ALA A 871 104.33 89.18 -29.30
C ALA A 871 104.71 88.27 -28.12
N LEU A 872 103.76 87.95 -27.23
CA LEU A 872 104.01 87.13 -26.04
C LEU A 872 104.09 85.62 -26.35
N GLU A 873 103.30 85.15 -27.31
CA GLU A 873 103.29 83.73 -27.72
C GLU A 873 104.65 83.31 -28.32
N GLN A 874 105.34 84.23 -28.99
CA GLN A 874 106.66 84.00 -29.58
C GLN A 874 107.77 83.74 -28.53
N ILE A 875 107.69 84.40 -27.37
CA ILE A 875 108.71 84.33 -26.30
C ILE A 875 108.74 82.95 -25.63
N VAL A 876 107.61 82.24 -25.60
CA VAL A 876 107.49 80.91 -24.97
C VAL A 876 108.13 79.81 -25.82
N PHE A 877 108.17 79.97 -27.14
CA PHE A 877 108.67 78.96 -28.09
C PHE A 877 110.21 78.81 -28.04
N ASP A 878 110.94 79.91 -27.83
CA ASP A 878 112.41 79.95 -27.94
C ASP A 878 113.16 79.38 -26.72
N LEU A 879 112.50 79.24 -25.56
CA LEU A 879 113.07 78.65 -24.33
C LEU A 879 113.48 77.16 -24.44
N SER A 880 113.20 76.49 -25.57
CA SER A 880 113.34 75.04 -25.74
C SER A 880 114.67 74.54 -26.36
N LYS A 881 115.64 75.38 -26.77
CA LYS A 881 116.68 74.97 -27.75
C LYS A 881 118.19 74.88 -27.40
N GLY A 882 118.77 75.18 -26.22
CA GLY A 882 120.24 75.06 -26.13
C GLY A 882 120.95 75.16 -24.77
N ARG A 883 121.52 74.03 -24.33
CA ARG A 883 122.65 73.89 -23.38
C ARG A 883 123.99 73.86 -24.16
N GLN A 884 125.05 74.44 -23.57
CA GLN A 884 126.52 74.18 -23.74
C GLN A 884 127.37 74.98 -24.80
N PRO A 885 128.71 75.16 -24.60
CA PRO A 885 129.31 76.41 -24.07
C PRO A 885 130.59 76.94 -24.79
N LEU A 886 131.10 78.07 -24.27
CA LEU A 886 132.50 78.57 -24.26
C LEU A 886 133.16 79.17 -25.53
N GLU A 887 133.80 80.33 -25.27
CA GLU A 887 135.09 80.87 -25.76
C GLU A 887 135.60 80.59 -27.19
N ALA A 888 135.93 81.69 -27.91
CA ALA A 888 137.29 82.08 -28.38
C ALA A 888 137.32 82.73 -29.79
N GLY A 889 138.01 83.89 -29.88
CA GLY A 889 138.63 84.52 -31.08
C GLY A 889 137.68 85.26 -32.03
N GLU A 890 137.85 86.54 -32.41
CA GLU A 890 138.89 87.58 -32.26
C GLU A 890 138.29 88.89 -31.75
#